data_AF-A0A317WXT3-F1
#
_entry.id   AF-A0A317WXT3-F1
#
_cell.length_a   1.000
_cell.length_b   1.000
_cell.length_c   1.000
_cell.angle_alpha   90.00
_cell.angle_beta   90.00
_cell.angle_gamma   90.00
#
_symmetry.space_group_name_H-M   'P 1'
#
loop_
_entity.id
_entity.type
_entity.pdbx_description
1 polymer ?
#
loop_
_entity_poly.entity_id
_entity_poly.type
_entity_poly.pdbx_seq_one_letter_code
_entity_poly.pdbx_strand_id
1 'polypeptide(L)'
;MPLESNEPLDREDAPFLASGETTPPVQEEPSQYDAQKEANRKIRFRLMVTLFAMILAVEVGICMSNGPVTRIYESIACREYYAQYDPTQIGADGEVREELCKVKAVQQDLAAVKGYMEFFDGILSALLAIPYGLLADRRGRKSTICLSIPGFALNCIMQLVVMWFPHVFPLRTVWASSLAWLFGGGPVVAFAIIWTMMSDVSTEEERFGVASMGADFASSAASSWMMSLDPWLPLLLGWGLAVIGMFFALSLPETMPAKPSQPTWKQTSMEMSQVSSGSAEYKDVPSKEQEREVFSDEETVQSGEPAFTTNTTKRPFFAMVKHRFRAYLAPYSFILRNKQIMLLLTAFLVYRLSRGSSWFLVQYISTRFKWTLAEANFLMSFKPALTIPLFLFILPAISRQLLKTMKPTQKDLQLMRISIGLLAVGTLGIGLSSSIAMLIPSLLVQTSGSGFVFLTRALITTLVHRDETARLFTIIEVLQSVGNVIASLSITTVFQIGLEIGGPWIGLAWMMTATAFTLVGVAVWILGSPVLPQQASSRLHLLLQQPGHVHFASSLTPLLNLNPITTCHGEIYAVPRSSQLLFPLTNDFCVGTGVAPFFPTPPPSIGFIQWIVWATLFWIRLFFLVPICLAYFLLLQWLPLPSLLRKAALWLILAVPSFWWIDLQVDGVRKGTLSNAQNQTRLPGPGSVIASSFTSPIDPLYLAAVFNPVFVACYPYTGEVEQLSLWQAILRAFADPRPTPKPKTRMVSLFSIMQKYPNRPIALFPECTTTNGQAVLPLSPALLSTPHRTKIFPVTLRYDPREVMTPIPGTFLTWLWRLLGRPTHYIRVRIGQAVLGVTAEDLPVEDPPTYESDPEDNLPNAPPPYGEDHVIILQEQVPNHVAESLARLGRARRVALDVQEKEEFVRLYRRSYWTW
;
A
#
# COMPACT_ATOMS: atom_id res chain seq x y z
N MET A 1 70.54 15.13 -28.32
CA MET A 1 71.27 14.96 -27.05
C MET A 1 70.76 16.04 -26.09
N PRO A 2 70.27 15.72 -24.89
CA PRO A 2 69.88 14.41 -24.33
C PRO A 2 68.35 14.29 -24.03
N LEU A 3 67.89 13.04 -23.82
CA LEU A 3 67.01 12.51 -22.75
C LEU A 3 65.90 13.44 -22.15
N GLU A 4 64.66 13.01 -21.85
CA GLU A 4 63.99 11.68 -21.76
C GLU A 4 62.45 11.91 -21.58
N SER A 5 61.51 10.95 -21.46
CA SER A 5 61.44 9.47 -21.45
C SER A 5 59.99 8.99 -21.78
N ASN A 6 59.71 7.68 -21.62
CA ASN A 6 58.39 7.02 -21.49
C ASN A 6 57.46 6.90 -22.74
N GLU A 7 57.52 5.71 -23.35
CA GLU A 7 56.45 5.01 -24.06
C GLU A 7 56.38 3.57 -23.44
N PRO A 8 55.35 2.70 -23.67
CA PRO A 8 55.06 2.16 -25.01
C PRO A 8 53.58 1.84 -25.38
N LEU A 9 53.29 2.04 -26.67
CA LEU A 9 52.53 1.22 -27.63
C LEU A 9 51.11 0.66 -27.33
N ASP A 10 50.26 0.86 -28.34
CA ASP A 10 49.16 -0.02 -28.75
C ASP A 10 49.66 -1.28 -29.50
N ARG A 11 48.72 -2.24 -29.70
CA ARG A 11 48.66 -3.20 -30.83
C ARG A 11 49.54 -4.47 -30.76
N GLU A 12 48.86 -5.62 -30.70
CA GLU A 12 49.35 -6.89 -31.27
C GLU A 12 48.24 -7.51 -32.15
N ASP A 13 48.48 -7.57 -33.46
CA ASP A 13 47.79 -8.45 -34.40
C ASP A 13 48.74 -9.63 -34.69
N ALA A 14 48.29 -10.88 -34.52
CA ALA A 14 49.12 -12.08 -34.70
C ALA A 14 48.61 -12.96 -35.86
N PRO A 15 49.23 -12.93 -37.04
CA PRO A 15 48.84 -13.79 -38.17
C PRO A 15 49.49 -15.17 -38.05
N PHE A 16 48.70 -16.24 -38.22
CA PHE A 16 49.23 -17.60 -38.37
C PHE A 16 48.92 -18.18 -39.76
N LEU A 17 50.01 -18.57 -40.44
CA LEU A 17 50.07 -19.24 -41.75
C LEU A 17 49.65 -18.39 -42.96
N ALA A 18 50.54 -18.36 -43.96
CA ALA A 18 50.27 -17.85 -45.28
C ALA A 18 50.99 -18.72 -46.33
N SER A 19 50.23 -19.26 -47.29
CA SER A 19 50.69 -19.50 -48.68
C SER A 19 49.56 -20.08 -49.54
N GLY A 20 49.45 -19.56 -50.78
CA GLY A 20 48.81 -20.18 -51.95
C GLY A 20 47.38 -20.73 -51.84
N GLU A 21 46.39 -20.02 -52.37
CA GLU A 21 46.01 -20.13 -53.80
C GLU A 21 44.96 -19.08 -54.21
N THR A 22 44.92 -18.73 -55.50
CA THR A 22 43.99 -17.73 -56.06
C THR A 22 42.58 -18.27 -56.22
N THR A 23 41.62 -17.64 -55.55
CA THR A 23 40.18 -17.74 -55.88
C THR A 23 39.63 -16.36 -56.27
N PRO A 24 38.67 -16.28 -57.21
CA PRO A 24 38.06 -15.01 -57.62
C PRO A 24 37.18 -14.43 -56.51
N PRO A 25 36.90 -13.11 -56.52
CA PRO A 25 36.10 -12.48 -55.47
C PRO A 25 34.67 -13.03 -55.46
N VAL A 26 34.34 -13.80 -54.42
CA VAL A 26 32.96 -14.08 -54.05
C VAL A 26 32.32 -12.75 -53.67
N GLN A 27 31.18 -12.42 -54.26
CA GLN A 27 30.39 -11.29 -53.80
C GLN A 27 29.85 -11.64 -52.42
N GLU A 28 30.30 -10.95 -51.38
CA GLU A 28 29.67 -11.04 -50.06
C GLU A 28 28.24 -10.50 -50.16
N GLU A 29 27.26 -11.41 -50.21
CA GLU A 29 25.89 -11.03 -49.90
C GLU A 29 25.87 -10.42 -48.48
N PRO A 30 25.18 -9.29 -48.27
CA PRO A 30 25.20 -8.59 -46.99
C PRO A 30 24.72 -9.54 -45.90
N SER A 31 25.59 -9.79 -44.91
CA SER A 31 25.38 -10.86 -43.95
C SER A 31 23.99 -10.77 -43.30
N GLN A 32 23.36 -11.91 -43.05
CA GLN A 32 22.03 -11.95 -42.40
C GLN A 32 22.03 -11.19 -41.05
N TYR A 33 23.20 -11.10 -40.41
CA TYR A 33 23.46 -10.32 -39.22
C TYR A 33 23.44 -8.81 -39.46
N ASP A 34 24.05 -8.30 -40.53
CA ASP A 34 24.03 -6.86 -40.86
C ASP A 34 22.67 -6.39 -41.38
N ALA A 35 21.96 -7.22 -42.14
CA ALA A 35 20.56 -6.97 -42.51
C ALA A 35 19.67 -6.85 -41.25
N GLN A 36 19.82 -7.77 -40.30
CA GLN A 36 19.11 -7.76 -39.01
C GLN A 36 19.48 -6.54 -38.15
N LYS A 37 20.75 -6.13 -38.15
CA LYS A 37 21.29 -4.95 -37.44
C LYS A 37 20.77 -3.66 -38.05
N GLU A 38 20.66 -3.56 -39.37
CA GLU A 38 20.11 -2.40 -40.05
C GLU A 38 18.58 -2.31 -39.87
N ALA A 39 17.87 -3.44 -39.92
CA ALA A 39 16.43 -3.51 -39.59
C ALA A 39 16.17 -3.05 -38.15
N ASN A 40 16.97 -3.52 -37.18
CA ASN A 40 16.91 -3.04 -35.79
C ASN A 40 17.22 -1.54 -35.66
N ARG A 41 18.17 -1.00 -36.43
CA ARG A 41 18.46 0.45 -36.48
C ARG A 41 17.25 1.24 -37.01
N LYS A 42 16.62 0.77 -38.10
CA LYS A 42 15.41 1.35 -38.70
C LYS A 42 14.22 1.31 -37.72
N ILE A 43 14.05 0.21 -36.99
CA ILE A 43 13.01 0.07 -35.95
C ILE A 43 13.25 1.04 -34.79
N ARG A 44 14.47 1.10 -34.22
CA ARG A 44 14.82 2.03 -33.13
C ARG A 44 14.64 3.49 -33.55
N PHE A 45 15.08 3.86 -34.75
CA PHE A 45 14.91 5.21 -35.28
C PHE A 45 13.43 5.58 -35.43
N ARG A 46 12.60 4.69 -36.01
CA ARG A 46 11.14 4.90 -36.10
C ARG A 46 10.51 5.06 -34.72
N LEU A 47 10.90 4.21 -33.76
CA LEU A 47 10.43 4.24 -32.37
C LEU A 47 10.75 5.59 -31.72
N MET A 48 12.00 6.04 -31.79
CA MET A 48 12.47 7.34 -31.30
C MET A 48 11.69 8.51 -31.92
N VAL A 49 11.49 8.51 -33.24
CA VAL A 49 10.69 9.53 -33.94
C VAL A 49 9.23 9.51 -33.48
N THR A 50 8.60 8.34 -33.28
CA THR A 50 7.22 8.25 -32.78
C THR A 50 7.06 8.69 -31.33
N LEU A 51 8.02 8.35 -30.44
CA LEU A 51 8.02 8.87 -29.06
C LEU A 51 8.15 10.39 -29.04
N PHE A 52 9.07 10.93 -29.84
CA PHE A 52 9.32 12.37 -29.92
C PHE A 52 8.12 13.14 -30.50
N ALA A 53 7.49 12.63 -31.56
CA ALA A 53 6.27 13.21 -32.12
C ALA A 53 5.09 13.19 -31.13
N MET A 54 4.94 12.11 -30.35
CA MET A 54 3.97 12.01 -29.26
C MET A 54 4.25 13.04 -28.15
N ILE A 55 5.50 13.15 -27.70
CA ILE A 55 5.91 14.15 -26.69
C ILE A 55 5.56 15.55 -27.14
N LEU A 56 6.02 15.96 -28.33
CA LEU A 56 5.77 17.31 -28.85
C LEU A 56 4.28 17.60 -29.03
N ALA A 57 3.49 16.65 -29.55
CA ALA A 57 2.04 16.86 -29.74
C ALA A 57 1.29 17.04 -28.40
N VAL A 58 1.64 16.25 -27.38
CA VAL A 58 1.03 16.36 -26.05
C VAL A 58 1.47 17.64 -25.34
N GLU A 59 2.77 17.97 -25.40
CA GLU A 59 3.35 19.16 -24.75
C GLU A 59 2.82 20.47 -25.38
N VAL A 60 2.85 20.58 -26.71
CA VAL A 60 2.24 21.71 -27.45
C VAL A 60 0.76 21.83 -27.14
N GLY A 61 0.02 20.71 -27.07
CA GLY A 61 -1.41 20.73 -26.80
C GLY A 61 -1.77 21.21 -25.38
N ILE A 62 -0.99 20.82 -24.38
CA ILE A 62 -1.14 21.27 -22.98
C ILE A 62 -0.73 22.75 -22.85
N CYS A 63 0.46 23.13 -23.34
CA CYS A 63 0.95 24.49 -23.27
C CYS A 63 0.08 25.49 -24.03
N MET A 64 -0.50 25.09 -25.17
CA MET A 64 -1.43 25.93 -25.93
C MET A 64 -2.80 26.13 -25.26
N SER A 65 -3.26 25.20 -24.42
CA SER A 65 -4.60 25.27 -23.79
C SER A 65 -4.63 25.93 -22.40
N ASN A 66 -3.51 25.96 -21.65
CA ASN A 66 -3.44 26.50 -20.28
C ASN A 66 -3.90 27.98 -20.14
N GLY A 67 -3.50 28.84 -21.08
CA GLY A 67 -3.94 30.25 -21.14
C GLY A 67 -5.45 30.37 -21.42
N PRO A 68 -5.94 29.81 -22.54
CA PRO A 68 -7.36 29.75 -22.91
C PRO A 68 -8.30 29.23 -21.82
N VAL A 69 -7.96 28.12 -21.15
CA VAL A 69 -8.75 27.60 -20.01
C VAL A 69 -8.88 28.65 -18.91
N THR A 70 -7.80 29.38 -18.61
CA THR A 70 -7.83 30.46 -17.61
C THR A 70 -8.75 31.61 -18.05
N ARG A 71 -8.77 31.96 -19.34
CA ARG A 71 -9.63 33.04 -19.89
C ARG A 71 -11.12 32.68 -19.93
N ILE A 72 -11.43 31.41 -20.20
CA ILE A 72 -12.82 30.89 -20.23
C ILE A 72 -13.36 30.69 -18.81
N TYR A 73 -12.55 30.19 -17.87
CA TYR A 73 -12.93 30.17 -16.45
C TYR A 73 -13.17 31.59 -15.90
N GLU A 74 -12.38 32.59 -16.35
CA GLU A 74 -12.61 33.99 -16.00
C GLU A 74 -13.93 34.53 -16.58
N SER A 75 -14.25 34.31 -17.87
CA SER A 75 -15.51 34.81 -18.45
C SER A 75 -16.74 34.17 -17.82
N ILE A 76 -16.72 32.85 -17.54
CA ILE A 76 -17.83 32.15 -16.88
C ILE A 76 -18.07 32.73 -15.48
N ALA A 77 -17.05 32.81 -14.63
CA ALA A 77 -17.18 33.34 -13.26
C ALA A 77 -17.57 34.84 -13.25
N CYS A 78 -17.04 35.61 -14.20
CA CYS A 78 -17.38 37.02 -14.39
C CYS A 78 -18.85 37.22 -14.77
N ARG A 79 -19.35 36.41 -15.72
CA ARG A 79 -20.74 36.43 -16.18
C ARG A 79 -21.71 35.98 -15.09
N GLU A 80 -21.36 34.95 -14.32
CA GLU A 80 -22.14 34.50 -13.16
C GLU A 80 -22.23 35.59 -12.08
N TYR A 81 -21.13 36.32 -11.82
CA TYR A 81 -21.11 37.46 -10.91
C TYR A 81 -22.00 38.61 -11.41
N TYR A 82 -21.82 39.10 -12.64
CA TYR A 82 -22.63 40.21 -13.15
C TYR A 82 -24.11 39.86 -13.29
N ALA A 83 -24.45 38.61 -13.63
CA ALA A 83 -25.85 38.15 -13.64
C ALA A 83 -26.55 38.21 -12.26
N GLN A 84 -25.79 38.25 -11.15
CA GLN A 84 -26.32 38.38 -9.78
C GLN A 84 -26.30 39.83 -9.26
N TYR A 85 -25.30 40.62 -9.63
CA TYR A 85 -25.06 41.96 -9.04
C TYR A 85 -25.43 43.14 -9.95
N ASP A 86 -25.15 43.07 -11.25
CA ASP A 86 -25.52 44.11 -12.24
C ASP A 86 -25.60 43.50 -13.66
N PRO A 87 -26.79 43.03 -14.08
CA PRO A 87 -26.98 42.46 -15.40
C PRO A 87 -26.75 43.43 -16.57
N THR A 88 -26.65 44.75 -16.34
CA THR A 88 -26.48 45.74 -17.42
C THR A 88 -25.09 45.75 -18.04
N GLN A 89 -24.10 45.11 -17.38
CA GLN A 89 -22.74 44.96 -17.90
C GLN A 89 -22.56 43.79 -18.87
N ILE A 90 -23.61 42.97 -19.07
CA ILE A 90 -23.60 41.84 -20.01
C ILE A 90 -23.96 42.38 -21.40
N GLY A 91 -23.10 42.11 -22.39
CA GLY A 91 -23.28 42.55 -23.76
C GLY A 91 -24.42 41.83 -24.49
N ALA A 92 -24.80 42.34 -25.67
CA ALA A 92 -25.82 41.70 -26.53
C ALA A 92 -25.34 40.38 -27.16
N ASP A 93 -24.03 40.14 -27.15
CA ASP A 93 -23.34 38.88 -27.41
C ASP A 93 -23.44 37.87 -26.23
N GLY A 94 -23.83 38.35 -25.06
CA GLY A 94 -23.89 37.59 -23.81
C GLY A 94 -22.59 37.55 -23.02
N GLU A 95 -21.51 38.19 -23.48
CA GLU A 95 -20.21 38.23 -22.79
C GLU A 95 -20.08 39.47 -21.88
N VAL A 96 -19.01 39.50 -21.08
CA VAL A 96 -18.62 40.66 -20.27
C VAL A 96 -17.20 41.06 -20.64
N ARG A 97 -16.94 42.37 -20.82
CA ARG A 97 -15.63 42.91 -21.20
C ARG A 97 -14.55 42.54 -20.18
N GLU A 98 -13.40 42.06 -20.65
CA GLU A 98 -12.37 41.48 -19.77
C GLU A 98 -11.90 42.41 -18.64
N GLU A 99 -11.83 43.72 -18.89
CA GLU A 99 -11.47 44.74 -17.90
C GLU A 99 -12.38 44.73 -16.65
N LEU A 100 -13.67 44.44 -16.84
CA LEU A 100 -14.67 44.36 -15.75
C LEU A 100 -14.51 43.05 -14.94
N CYS A 101 -13.92 42.02 -15.52
CA CYS A 101 -13.75 40.71 -14.88
C CYS A 101 -12.60 40.66 -13.84
N LYS A 102 -11.86 41.76 -13.65
CA LYS A 102 -10.73 41.84 -12.70
C LYS A 102 -11.17 42.19 -11.25
N VAL A 103 -12.47 42.13 -10.95
CA VAL A 103 -13.05 42.30 -9.59
C VAL A 103 -12.56 41.18 -8.65
N LYS A 104 -12.25 41.54 -7.39
CA LYS A 104 -11.65 40.63 -6.39
C LYS A 104 -12.39 39.29 -6.26
N ALA A 105 -13.72 39.29 -6.18
CA ALA A 105 -14.54 38.09 -6.03
C ALA A 105 -14.32 37.09 -7.19
N VAL A 106 -14.50 37.54 -8.43
CA VAL A 106 -14.26 36.74 -9.66
C VAL A 106 -12.86 36.13 -9.66
N GLN A 107 -11.85 36.91 -9.25
CA GLN A 107 -10.46 36.48 -9.23
C GLN A 107 -10.14 35.49 -8.10
N GLN A 108 -10.79 35.62 -6.94
CA GLN A 108 -10.68 34.68 -5.83
C GLN A 108 -11.38 33.35 -6.14
N ASP A 109 -12.52 33.37 -6.84
CA ASP A 109 -13.21 32.16 -7.32
C ASP A 109 -12.43 31.47 -8.46
N LEU A 110 -11.90 32.23 -9.43
CA LEU A 110 -11.00 31.70 -10.46
C LEU A 110 -9.75 31.03 -9.84
N ALA A 111 -9.19 31.65 -8.80
CA ALA A 111 -8.08 31.07 -8.05
C ALA A 111 -8.49 29.77 -7.33
N ALA A 112 -9.67 29.75 -6.69
CA ALA A 112 -10.22 28.56 -6.04
C ALA A 112 -10.41 27.40 -7.03
N VAL A 113 -11.08 27.65 -8.16
CA VAL A 113 -11.39 26.64 -9.17
C VAL A 113 -10.12 25.98 -9.68
N LYS A 114 -9.11 26.77 -10.10
CA LYS A 114 -7.81 26.26 -10.55
C LYS A 114 -7.05 25.53 -9.44
N GLY A 115 -6.96 26.13 -8.25
CA GLY A 115 -6.21 25.57 -7.13
C GLY A 115 -6.74 24.22 -6.63
N TYR A 116 -8.05 24.07 -6.52
CA TYR A 116 -8.67 22.80 -6.14
C TYR A 116 -8.64 21.76 -7.26
N MET A 117 -8.67 22.17 -8.54
CA MET A 117 -8.48 21.24 -9.67
C MET A 117 -7.09 20.60 -9.64
N GLU A 118 -6.02 21.41 -9.50
CA GLU A 118 -4.63 20.93 -9.34
C GLU A 118 -4.44 20.06 -8.08
N PHE A 119 -5.21 20.31 -7.01
CA PHE A 119 -5.21 19.49 -5.80
C PHE A 119 -5.78 18.08 -6.05
N PHE A 120 -6.96 17.99 -6.67
CA PHE A 120 -7.59 16.70 -6.98
C PHE A 120 -6.79 15.91 -8.02
N ASP A 121 -6.36 16.56 -9.10
CA ASP A 121 -5.51 15.98 -10.13
C ASP A 121 -4.19 15.46 -9.53
N GLY A 122 -3.50 16.30 -8.75
CA GLY A 122 -2.26 15.96 -8.07
C GLY A 122 -2.39 14.77 -7.12
N ILE A 123 -3.48 14.69 -6.34
CA ILE A 123 -3.73 13.56 -5.43
C ILE A 123 -4.04 12.27 -6.22
N LEU A 124 -4.94 12.30 -7.20
CA LEU A 124 -5.30 11.09 -7.94
C LEU A 124 -4.09 10.55 -8.73
N SER A 125 -3.36 11.42 -9.44
CA SER A 125 -2.14 10.99 -10.13
C SER A 125 -1.06 10.47 -9.17
N ALA A 126 -0.84 11.10 -8.01
CA ALA A 126 0.17 10.62 -7.05
C ALA A 126 -0.18 9.26 -6.42
N LEU A 127 -1.47 9.04 -6.09
CA LEU A 127 -1.93 7.76 -5.55
C LEU A 127 -1.87 6.64 -6.60
N LEU A 128 -2.12 6.96 -7.87
CA LEU A 128 -2.16 6.00 -8.97
C LEU A 128 -0.78 5.72 -9.60
N ALA A 129 0.22 6.57 -9.35
CA ALA A 129 1.58 6.38 -9.88
C ALA A 129 2.21 5.04 -9.48
N ILE A 130 2.01 4.59 -8.24
CA ILE A 130 2.55 3.31 -7.76
C ILE A 130 1.86 2.10 -8.45
N PRO A 131 0.52 1.96 -8.43
CA PRO A 131 -0.13 0.81 -9.08
C PRO A 131 0.01 0.81 -10.61
N TYR A 132 0.01 1.96 -11.28
CA TYR A 132 0.24 2.01 -12.74
C TYR A 132 1.72 1.80 -13.10
N GLY A 133 2.68 2.26 -12.29
CA GLY A 133 4.10 1.91 -12.46
C GLY A 133 4.34 0.39 -12.37
N LEU A 134 3.79 -0.24 -11.33
CA LEU A 134 3.82 -1.71 -11.18
C LEU A 134 3.04 -2.47 -12.26
N LEU A 135 2.10 -1.80 -12.96
CA LEU A 135 1.42 -2.35 -14.13
C LEU A 135 2.33 -2.30 -15.36
N ALA A 136 3.09 -1.21 -15.56
CA ALA A 136 4.08 -1.08 -16.62
C ALA A 136 5.18 -2.15 -16.53
N ASP A 137 5.70 -2.39 -15.32
CA ASP A 137 6.72 -3.42 -15.05
C ASP A 137 6.24 -4.86 -15.30
N ARG A 138 4.92 -5.10 -15.25
CA ARG A 138 4.31 -6.45 -15.34
C ARG A 138 3.61 -6.77 -16.64
N ARG A 139 2.98 -5.76 -17.26
CA ARG A 139 2.11 -5.90 -18.45
C ARG A 139 2.69 -5.19 -19.67
N GLY A 140 3.90 -4.64 -19.55
CA GLY A 140 4.55 -3.83 -20.57
C GLY A 140 4.21 -2.35 -20.44
N ARG A 141 5.17 -1.52 -20.81
CA ARG A 141 5.04 -0.06 -20.79
C ARG A 141 4.02 0.39 -21.85
N LYS A 142 3.95 -0.28 -23.01
CA LYS A 142 2.94 0.00 -24.05
C LYS A 142 1.53 -0.19 -23.50
N SER A 143 1.24 -1.33 -22.87
CA SER A 143 -0.09 -1.59 -22.33
C SER A 143 -0.54 -0.51 -21.36
N THR A 144 0.39 0.07 -20.61
CA THR A 144 0.09 1.03 -19.54
C THR A 144 -0.11 2.45 -20.08
N ILE A 145 0.70 2.90 -21.04
CA ILE A 145 0.44 4.19 -21.71
C ILE A 145 -0.88 4.16 -22.51
N CYS A 146 -1.23 3.05 -23.16
CA CYS A 146 -2.53 2.91 -23.85
C CYS A 146 -3.73 3.05 -22.90
N LEU A 147 -3.60 2.69 -21.61
CA LEU A 147 -4.66 2.90 -20.61
C LEU A 147 -4.90 4.38 -20.26
N SER A 148 -3.98 5.29 -20.61
CA SER A 148 -4.13 6.73 -20.35
C SER A 148 -4.88 7.51 -21.44
N ILE A 149 -5.00 6.95 -22.66
CA ILE A 149 -5.78 7.54 -23.76
C ILE A 149 -7.24 7.81 -23.34
N PRO A 150 -8.02 6.84 -22.78
CA PRO A 150 -9.39 7.11 -22.35
C PRO A 150 -9.47 8.07 -21.15
N GLY A 151 -8.46 8.09 -20.26
CA GLY A 151 -8.41 9.03 -19.14
C GLY A 151 -8.28 10.49 -19.58
N PHE A 152 -7.31 10.76 -20.47
CA PHE A 152 -7.16 12.08 -21.10
C PHE A 152 -8.39 12.49 -21.91
N ALA A 153 -8.90 11.61 -22.77
CA ALA A 153 -10.09 11.91 -23.57
C ALA A 153 -11.31 12.24 -22.69
N LEU A 154 -11.57 11.44 -21.64
CA LEU A 154 -12.67 11.67 -20.71
C LEU A 154 -12.48 12.96 -19.90
N ASN A 155 -11.25 13.26 -19.45
CA ASN A 155 -10.95 14.51 -18.74
C ASN A 155 -11.25 15.74 -19.62
N CYS A 156 -10.73 15.78 -20.85
CA CYS A 156 -10.98 16.86 -21.81
C CYS A 156 -12.48 17.00 -22.12
N ILE A 157 -13.21 15.90 -22.35
CA ILE A 157 -14.66 15.93 -22.60
C ILE A 157 -15.43 16.47 -21.38
N MET A 158 -15.09 16.04 -20.16
CA MET A 158 -15.75 16.53 -18.95
C MET A 158 -15.49 18.02 -18.70
N GLN A 159 -14.26 18.50 -18.89
CA GLN A 159 -13.97 19.93 -18.80
C GLN A 159 -14.70 20.72 -19.90
N LEU A 160 -14.73 20.22 -21.14
CA LEU A 160 -15.41 20.86 -22.27
C LEU A 160 -16.92 21.01 -22.02
N VAL A 161 -17.58 19.97 -21.52
CA VAL A 161 -19.02 20.00 -21.21
C VAL A 161 -19.36 21.04 -20.14
N VAL A 162 -18.54 21.18 -19.10
CA VAL A 162 -18.75 22.21 -18.06
C VAL A 162 -18.54 23.62 -18.62
N MET A 163 -17.50 23.84 -19.42
CA MET A 163 -17.26 25.16 -20.03
C MET A 163 -18.30 25.54 -21.11
N TRP A 164 -18.83 24.57 -21.86
CA TRP A 164 -19.77 24.80 -22.95
C TRP A 164 -21.22 25.01 -22.46
N PHE A 165 -21.59 24.45 -21.30
CA PHE A 165 -22.91 24.59 -20.70
C PHE A 165 -22.88 25.26 -19.31
N PRO A 166 -22.33 26.49 -19.17
CA PRO A 166 -22.21 27.18 -17.88
C PRO A 166 -23.55 27.59 -17.27
N HIS A 167 -24.64 27.56 -18.07
CA HIS A 167 -26.01 27.75 -17.59
C HIS A 167 -26.62 26.51 -16.92
N VAL A 168 -26.01 25.33 -17.10
CA VAL A 168 -26.51 24.04 -16.57
C VAL A 168 -25.60 23.52 -15.46
N PHE A 169 -24.28 23.71 -15.60
CA PHE A 169 -23.28 23.24 -14.66
C PHE A 169 -22.52 24.43 -14.05
N PRO A 170 -22.57 24.66 -12.73
CA PRO A 170 -21.77 25.70 -12.10
C PRO A 170 -20.28 25.33 -12.19
N LEU A 171 -19.41 26.32 -12.38
CA LEU A 171 -18.00 26.13 -12.76
C LEU A 171 -17.22 25.16 -11.86
N ARG A 172 -17.55 25.11 -10.56
CA ARG A 172 -16.93 24.19 -9.57
C ARG A 172 -17.18 22.70 -9.85
N THR A 173 -18.14 22.34 -10.71
CA THR A 173 -18.33 20.95 -11.17
C THR A 173 -17.16 20.41 -12.00
N VAL A 174 -16.28 21.29 -12.52
CA VAL A 174 -15.10 20.87 -13.28
C VAL A 174 -14.16 19.97 -12.48
N TRP A 175 -14.15 20.06 -11.14
CA TRP A 175 -13.40 19.14 -10.26
C TRP A 175 -13.82 17.66 -10.40
N ALA A 176 -14.98 17.36 -10.99
CA ALA A 176 -15.36 16.00 -11.33
C ALA A 176 -14.50 15.42 -12.47
N SER A 177 -13.92 16.24 -13.36
CA SER A 177 -13.06 15.76 -14.45
C SER A 177 -11.78 15.08 -13.93
N SER A 178 -11.32 15.45 -12.73
CA SER A 178 -10.21 14.80 -12.03
C SER A 178 -10.44 13.30 -11.84
N LEU A 179 -11.69 12.85 -11.71
CA LEU A 179 -12.03 11.42 -11.58
C LEU A 179 -11.70 10.62 -12.86
N ALA A 180 -11.56 11.26 -14.02
CA ALA A 180 -11.13 10.60 -15.24
C ALA A 180 -9.70 10.02 -15.10
N TRP A 181 -8.86 10.61 -14.24
CA TRP A 181 -7.50 10.11 -13.97
C TRP A 181 -7.44 8.76 -13.25
N LEU A 182 -8.56 8.26 -12.71
CA LEU A 182 -8.71 6.85 -12.30
C LEU A 182 -8.36 5.88 -13.44
N PHE A 183 -8.62 6.30 -14.69
CA PHE A 183 -8.21 5.61 -15.90
C PHE A 183 -6.85 6.15 -16.37
N GLY A 184 -5.82 5.29 -16.31
CA GLY A 184 -4.47 5.60 -16.76
C GLY A 184 -3.56 6.38 -15.80
N GLY A 185 -4.06 6.84 -14.64
CA GLY A 185 -3.25 7.52 -13.62
C GLY A 185 -2.90 8.99 -13.95
N GLY A 186 -3.42 9.54 -15.04
CA GLY A 186 -3.26 10.95 -15.42
C GLY A 186 -1.84 11.39 -15.82
N PRO A 187 -1.61 12.72 -15.92
CA PRO A 187 -0.42 13.27 -16.55
C PRO A 187 0.90 12.80 -15.93
N VAL A 188 0.98 12.67 -14.59
CA VAL A 188 2.20 12.21 -13.90
C VAL A 188 2.62 10.81 -14.34
N VAL A 189 1.65 9.91 -14.54
CA VAL A 189 1.89 8.54 -14.98
C VAL A 189 2.25 8.48 -16.45
N ALA A 190 1.53 9.23 -17.30
CA ALA A 190 1.87 9.35 -18.71
C ALA A 190 3.30 9.87 -18.89
N PHE A 191 3.66 11.01 -18.27
CA PHE A 191 5.02 11.56 -18.35
C PHE A 191 6.08 10.58 -17.81
N ALA A 192 5.86 9.91 -16.67
CA ALA A 192 6.82 8.94 -16.14
C ALA A 192 7.07 7.75 -17.10
N ILE A 193 6.03 7.21 -17.72
CA ILE A 193 6.17 6.13 -18.70
C ILE A 193 6.86 6.64 -19.98
N ILE A 194 6.52 7.84 -20.46
CA ILE A 194 7.12 8.44 -21.65
C ILE A 194 8.61 8.73 -21.45
N TRP A 195 8.99 9.34 -20.32
CA TRP A 195 10.40 9.61 -19.99
C TRP A 195 11.21 8.32 -19.84
N THR A 196 10.66 7.27 -19.23
CA THR A 196 11.37 5.98 -19.14
C THR A 196 11.46 5.28 -20.51
N MET A 197 10.42 5.32 -21.35
CA MET A 197 10.50 4.83 -22.73
C MET A 197 11.56 5.58 -23.56
N MET A 198 11.75 6.87 -23.32
CA MET A 198 12.78 7.68 -23.98
C MET A 198 14.19 7.30 -23.50
N SER A 199 14.41 7.10 -22.19
CA SER A 199 15.70 6.64 -21.66
C SER A 199 16.10 5.22 -22.10
N ASP A 200 15.13 4.35 -22.43
CA ASP A 200 15.40 3.02 -23.01
C ASP A 200 15.94 3.10 -24.46
N VAL A 201 15.68 4.21 -25.16
CA VAL A 201 15.78 4.32 -26.63
C VAL A 201 16.85 5.30 -27.10
N SER A 202 17.06 6.41 -26.38
CA SER A 202 18.00 7.47 -26.75
C SER A 202 19.01 7.76 -25.64
N THR A 203 20.31 7.73 -25.99
CA THR A 203 21.42 8.13 -25.11
C THR A 203 21.79 9.61 -25.24
N GLU A 204 21.06 10.39 -26.04
CA GLU A 204 21.32 11.80 -26.35
C GLU A 204 20.21 12.72 -25.79
N GLU A 205 19.99 12.69 -24.47
CA GLU A 205 18.91 13.44 -23.80
C GLU A 205 18.89 14.95 -24.13
N GLU A 206 20.06 15.56 -24.34
CA GLU A 206 20.24 17.00 -24.55
C GLU A 206 19.50 17.55 -25.79
N ARG A 207 19.44 16.77 -26.89
CA ARG A 207 18.84 17.24 -28.15
C ARG A 207 17.32 17.38 -28.07
N PHE A 208 16.66 16.47 -27.36
CA PHE A 208 15.20 16.45 -27.25
C PHE A 208 14.69 17.55 -26.31
N GLY A 209 15.40 17.84 -25.22
CA GLY A 209 15.05 18.92 -24.30
C GLY A 209 15.04 20.31 -24.94
N VAL A 210 15.98 20.60 -25.85
CA VAL A 210 16.01 21.88 -26.58
C VAL A 210 14.81 22.02 -27.52
N ALA A 211 14.42 20.93 -28.21
CA ALA A 211 13.30 20.97 -29.14
C ALA A 211 11.93 21.06 -28.41
N SER A 212 11.80 20.38 -27.27
CA SER A 212 10.69 20.53 -26.32
C SER A 212 10.53 22.00 -25.87
N MET A 213 11.58 22.63 -25.36
CA MET A 213 11.53 24.06 -24.98
C MET A 213 11.24 25.00 -26.17
N GLY A 214 11.65 24.65 -27.39
CA GLY A 214 11.29 25.39 -28.60
C GLY A 214 9.80 25.28 -28.94
N ALA A 215 9.22 24.10 -28.74
CA ALA A 215 7.79 23.85 -28.92
C ALA A 215 6.93 24.51 -27.82
N ASP A 216 7.40 24.57 -26.58
CA ASP A 216 6.80 25.36 -25.49
C ASP A 216 6.68 26.85 -25.87
N PHE A 217 7.75 27.45 -26.41
CA PHE A 217 7.74 28.83 -26.86
C PHE A 217 6.73 29.04 -28.00
N ALA A 218 6.83 28.24 -29.07
CA ALA A 218 5.98 28.37 -30.24
C ALA A 218 4.49 28.15 -29.92
N SER A 219 4.17 27.15 -29.09
CA SER A 219 2.80 26.84 -28.67
C SER A 219 2.20 27.94 -27.79
N SER A 220 2.96 28.47 -26.83
CA SER A 220 2.52 29.55 -25.95
C SER A 220 2.34 30.88 -26.70
N ALA A 221 3.22 31.18 -27.66
CA ALA A 221 3.10 32.37 -28.52
C ALA A 221 1.90 32.26 -29.47
N ALA A 222 1.71 31.10 -30.13
CA ALA A 222 0.55 30.85 -30.99
C ALA A 222 -0.77 30.89 -30.20
N SER A 223 -0.82 30.25 -29.03
CA SER A 223 -1.93 30.32 -28.07
C SER A 223 -2.32 31.76 -27.77
N SER A 224 -1.34 32.61 -27.43
CA SER A 224 -1.59 34.02 -27.14
C SER A 224 -2.16 34.80 -28.33
N TRP A 225 -1.66 34.56 -29.54
CA TRP A 225 -2.17 35.24 -30.74
C TRP A 225 -3.59 34.79 -31.09
N MET A 226 -3.84 33.48 -31.08
CA MET A 226 -5.17 32.91 -31.34
C MET A 226 -6.20 33.34 -30.28
N MET A 227 -5.80 33.40 -29.00
CA MET A 227 -6.67 33.85 -27.90
C MET A 227 -7.06 35.34 -27.99
N SER A 228 -6.36 36.15 -28.80
CA SER A 228 -6.79 37.53 -29.10
C SER A 228 -7.87 37.62 -30.20
N LEU A 229 -8.16 36.51 -30.88
CA LEU A 229 -9.27 36.36 -31.83
C LEU A 229 -10.46 35.65 -31.16
N ASP A 230 -10.20 34.49 -30.56
CA ASP A 230 -11.17 33.65 -29.85
C ASP A 230 -10.42 32.69 -28.90
N PRO A 231 -10.75 32.61 -27.59
CA PRO A 231 -10.13 31.63 -26.69
C PRO A 231 -10.53 30.17 -26.99
N TRP A 232 -11.65 29.89 -27.65
CA TRP A 232 -12.06 28.52 -27.94
C TRP A 232 -11.19 27.87 -29.02
N LEU A 233 -10.76 28.61 -30.04
CA LEU A 233 -9.90 28.14 -31.12
C LEU A 233 -8.58 27.47 -30.64
N PRO A 234 -7.71 28.11 -29.82
CA PRO A 234 -6.49 27.48 -29.31
C PRO A 234 -6.77 26.38 -28.27
N LEU A 235 -7.88 26.47 -27.51
CA LEU A 235 -8.29 25.41 -26.59
C LEU A 235 -8.60 24.11 -27.35
N LEU A 236 -9.50 24.17 -28.33
CA LEU A 236 -9.94 23.01 -29.11
C LEU A 236 -8.80 22.44 -29.96
N LEU A 237 -7.97 23.30 -30.57
CA LEU A 237 -6.78 22.87 -31.30
C LEU A 237 -5.75 22.19 -30.36
N GLY A 238 -5.56 22.73 -29.15
CA GLY A 238 -4.61 22.19 -28.17
C GLY A 238 -5.02 20.82 -27.65
N TRP A 239 -6.28 20.65 -27.24
CA TRP A 239 -6.80 19.36 -26.79
C TRP A 239 -6.93 18.34 -27.93
N GLY A 240 -7.29 18.78 -29.14
CA GLY A 240 -7.25 17.95 -30.33
C GLY A 240 -5.85 17.40 -30.61
N LEU A 241 -4.83 18.27 -30.59
CA LEU A 241 -3.44 17.87 -30.80
C LEU A 241 -2.92 16.95 -29.67
N ALA A 242 -3.25 17.22 -28.41
CA ALA A 242 -2.86 16.36 -27.29
C ALA A 242 -3.48 14.96 -27.41
N VAL A 243 -4.77 14.85 -27.77
CA VAL A 243 -5.43 13.57 -27.99
C VAL A 243 -4.83 12.82 -29.19
N ILE A 244 -4.56 13.50 -30.31
CA ILE A 244 -3.88 12.92 -31.48
C ILE A 244 -2.47 12.43 -31.10
N GLY A 245 -1.72 13.20 -30.30
CA GLY A 245 -0.43 12.81 -29.74
C GLY A 245 -0.53 11.51 -28.95
N MET A 246 -1.49 11.42 -28.02
CA MET A 246 -1.74 10.20 -27.24
C MET A 246 -2.15 8.99 -28.11
N PHE A 247 -2.78 9.18 -29.27
CA PHE A 247 -3.07 8.09 -30.20
C PHE A 247 -1.81 7.48 -30.85
N PHE A 248 -0.70 8.22 -30.98
CA PHE A 248 0.59 7.63 -31.44
C PHE A 248 1.14 6.56 -30.48
N ALA A 249 0.70 6.54 -29.21
CA ALA A 249 1.06 5.48 -28.27
C ALA A 249 0.61 4.08 -28.73
N LEU A 250 -0.44 3.99 -29.56
CA LEU A 250 -0.87 2.73 -30.17
C LEU A 250 0.16 2.17 -31.16
N SER A 251 0.92 3.05 -31.83
CA SER A 251 1.93 2.70 -32.84
C SER A 251 3.27 2.26 -32.23
N LEU A 252 3.51 2.54 -30.95
CA LEU A 252 4.73 2.11 -30.25
C LEU A 252 4.78 0.57 -30.15
N PRO A 253 5.94 -0.07 -30.34
CA PRO A 253 6.16 -1.44 -29.89
C PRO A 253 6.34 -1.47 -28.36
N GLU A 254 6.35 -2.66 -27.76
CA GLU A 254 6.74 -2.80 -26.35
C GLU A 254 8.25 -2.54 -26.20
N THR A 255 8.65 -1.64 -25.28
CA THR A 255 10.06 -1.25 -25.10
C THR A 255 10.80 -2.12 -24.09
N MET A 256 10.07 -2.85 -23.23
CA MET A 256 10.67 -3.72 -22.22
C MET A 256 11.65 -4.71 -22.86
N PRO A 257 12.95 -4.74 -22.47
CA PRO A 257 13.92 -5.62 -23.07
C PRO A 257 13.55 -7.08 -22.81
N ALA A 258 13.36 -7.84 -23.88
CA ALA A 258 13.21 -9.29 -23.80
C ALA A 258 14.43 -9.87 -23.07
N LYS A 259 14.19 -10.74 -22.07
CA LYS A 259 15.27 -11.39 -21.33
C LYS A 259 16.21 -12.09 -22.32
N PRO A 260 17.52 -11.76 -22.36
CA PRO A 260 18.42 -12.39 -23.30
C PRO A 260 18.51 -13.89 -22.99
N SER A 261 18.26 -14.72 -23.99
CA SER A 261 18.54 -16.16 -23.94
C SER A 261 20.05 -16.34 -23.83
N GLN A 262 20.54 -16.62 -22.62
CA GLN A 262 21.98 -16.86 -22.42
C GLN A 262 22.43 -18.10 -23.22
N PRO A 263 23.58 -18.03 -23.91
CA PRO A 263 24.17 -19.21 -24.53
C PRO A 263 24.71 -20.15 -23.45
N THR A 264 24.36 -21.44 -23.53
CA THR A 264 24.66 -22.43 -22.50
C THR A 264 26.12 -22.87 -22.53
N TRP A 265 26.96 -22.25 -21.68
CA TRP A 265 28.27 -22.79 -21.31
C TRP A 265 28.34 -23.07 -19.81
N LYS A 266 28.88 -24.25 -19.46
CA LYS A 266 28.87 -24.77 -18.08
C LYS A 266 29.89 -24.06 -17.21
N GLN A 267 29.48 -23.59 -16.04
CA GLN A 267 30.35 -23.38 -14.90
C GLN A 267 29.63 -23.82 -13.61
N THR A 268 30.38 -24.36 -12.65
CA THR A 268 29.84 -25.28 -11.63
C THR A 268 29.71 -24.63 -10.25
N SER A 269 28.59 -24.95 -9.56
CA SER A 269 28.24 -24.66 -8.15
C SER A 269 28.14 -23.16 -7.76
N MET A 270 27.24 -22.75 -6.85
CA MET A 270 26.30 -23.49 -6.01
C MET A 270 25.04 -22.64 -5.71
N GLU A 271 23.88 -23.27 -5.53
CA GLU A 271 22.55 -22.67 -5.21
C GLU A 271 22.03 -21.64 -6.24
N MET A 272 20.82 -21.74 -6.81
CA MET A 272 19.56 -22.16 -6.21
C MET A 272 18.51 -22.59 -7.28
N SER A 273 17.51 -23.36 -6.84
CA SER A 273 16.22 -23.67 -7.51
C SER A 273 16.22 -24.66 -8.69
N GLN A 274 15.62 -25.83 -8.46
CA GLN A 274 14.79 -26.55 -9.43
C GLN A 274 13.66 -27.32 -8.71
N VAL A 275 12.42 -26.84 -8.83
CA VAL A 275 11.23 -27.71 -8.98
C VAL A 275 10.23 -26.98 -9.88
N SER A 276 10.16 -27.40 -11.15
CA SER A 276 8.95 -27.30 -11.97
C SER A 276 8.92 -28.53 -12.87
N SER A 277 7.81 -29.26 -12.84
CA SER A 277 7.68 -30.59 -13.44
C SER A 277 7.34 -30.55 -14.94
N GLY A 278 7.89 -31.51 -15.69
CA GLY A 278 7.39 -31.93 -17.00
C GLY A 278 7.16 -33.44 -17.02
N SER A 279 6.07 -33.88 -17.64
CA SER A 279 5.73 -35.30 -17.92
C SER A 279 6.34 -35.73 -19.28
N ALA A 280 6.35 -36.99 -19.72
CA ALA A 280 5.57 -38.17 -19.32
C ALA A 280 6.29 -39.50 -19.65
N GLU A 281 5.72 -40.63 -19.18
CA GLU A 281 5.85 -42.01 -19.73
C GLU A 281 7.24 -42.71 -19.65
N TYR A 282 7.39 -44.05 -19.52
CA TYR A 282 6.47 -45.20 -19.56
C TYR A 282 7.08 -46.45 -18.85
N LYS A 283 6.29 -47.22 -18.08
CA LYS A 283 6.57 -48.57 -17.48
C LYS A 283 7.74 -48.70 -16.46
N ASP A 284 7.84 -49.71 -15.59
CA ASP A 284 7.04 -50.95 -15.37
C ASP A 284 6.83 -51.29 -13.86
N VAL A 285 6.23 -52.45 -13.53
CA VAL A 285 5.75 -52.96 -12.21
C VAL A 285 6.58 -54.21 -11.77
N PRO A 286 6.74 -54.67 -10.48
CA PRO A 286 5.91 -54.58 -9.25
C PRO A 286 6.62 -53.84 -8.04
N SER A 287 6.55 -54.09 -6.71
CA SER A 287 6.23 -55.24 -5.80
C SER A 287 5.83 -54.84 -4.35
N LYS A 288 5.57 -55.85 -3.49
CA LYS A 288 5.44 -55.79 -2.00
C LYS A 288 6.85 -55.83 -1.33
N GLU A 289 7.13 -55.71 -0.02
CA GLU A 289 6.52 -56.08 1.30
C GLU A 289 6.75 -54.92 2.34
N GLN A 290 6.09 -54.74 3.50
CA GLN A 290 5.86 -55.58 4.72
C GLN A 290 7.19 -55.86 5.48
N GLU A 291 7.40 -55.69 6.80
CA GLU A 291 6.48 -55.65 7.97
C GLU A 291 6.89 -54.69 9.15
N ARG A 292 6.73 -55.12 10.42
CA ARG A 292 6.46 -54.33 11.68
C ARG A 292 7.68 -53.86 12.53
N GLU A 293 7.37 -53.07 13.55
CA GLU A 293 8.22 -52.68 14.70
C GLU A 293 8.46 -53.82 15.72
N VAL A 294 9.56 -53.75 16.48
CA VAL A 294 9.80 -54.45 17.76
C VAL A 294 10.58 -53.53 18.71
N PHE A 295 10.39 -53.68 20.03
CA PHE A 295 10.92 -52.82 21.10
C PHE A 295 11.65 -53.65 22.17
N SER A 296 12.77 -53.13 22.72
CA SER A 296 13.33 -53.55 24.02
C SER A 296 14.37 -52.54 24.54
N ASP A 297 14.47 -52.43 25.87
CA ASP A 297 15.41 -51.60 26.66
C ASP A 297 16.86 -52.18 26.66
N GLU A 298 17.89 -51.71 27.38
CA GLU A 298 17.97 -50.96 28.65
C GLU A 298 19.33 -50.21 28.83
N GLU A 299 19.39 -49.31 29.83
CA GLU A 299 20.48 -48.46 30.39
C GLU A 299 21.97 -48.58 29.90
N THR A 300 22.78 -47.51 29.88
CA THR A 300 23.17 -46.64 31.02
C THR A 300 23.93 -45.35 30.60
N VAL A 301 23.80 -44.26 31.38
CA VAL A 301 24.86 -43.27 31.82
C VAL A 301 25.76 -42.60 30.73
N GLN A 302 25.94 -41.27 30.62
CA GLN A 302 26.19 -40.25 31.65
C GLN A 302 25.84 -38.79 31.23
N SER A 303 25.83 -37.88 32.21
CA SER A 303 25.73 -36.40 32.17
C SER A 303 26.06 -35.65 30.84
N GLY A 304 25.18 -34.72 30.45
CA GLY A 304 25.35 -33.91 29.23
C GLY A 304 26.04 -32.53 29.41
N GLU A 305 26.67 -32.06 28.33
CA GLU A 305 27.16 -30.69 28.15
C GLU A 305 26.08 -29.74 27.56
N PRO A 306 26.21 -28.40 27.73
CA PRO A 306 25.13 -27.46 27.41
C PRO A 306 25.01 -27.11 25.92
N ALA A 307 24.16 -27.86 25.19
CA ALA A 307 23.78 -27.54 23.81
C ALA A 307 22.95 -26.24 23.68
N PHE A 308 23.66 -25.13 23.51
CA PHE A 308 23.23 -23.75 23.16
C PHE A 308 21.72 -23.54 22.84
N THR A 309 20.91 -23.30 23.88
CA THR A 309 19.47 -23.03 23.75
C THR A 309 19.20 -21.62 23.22
N THR A 310 18.91 -21.51 21.91
CA THR A 310 18.48 -20.24 21.30
C THR A 310 17.03 -19.88 21.67
N ASN A 311 16.86 -19.36 22.88
CA ASN A 311 15.59 -18.88 23.43
C ASN A 311 14.98 -17.75 22.56
N THR A 312 14.18 -18.14 21.57
CA THR A 312 13.49 -17.25 20.63
C THR A 312 12.26 -16.60 21.27
N THR A 313 12.54 -15.72 22.23
CA THR A 313 11.58 -14.79 22.86
C THR A 313 10.75 -14.09 21.78
N LYS A 314 9.43 -14.27 21.82
CA LYS A 314 8.50 -13.79 20.79
C LYS A 314 8.35 -12.27 20.88
N ARG A 315 9.23 -11.55 20.18
CA ARG A 315 9.25 -10.07 20.10
C ARG A 315 7.84 -9.55 19.72
N PRO A 316 7.30 -8.52 20.42
CA PRO A 316 5.90 -8.12 20.29
C PRO A 316 5.55 -7.60 18.90
N PHE A 317 4.27 -7.62 18.51
CA PHE A 317 3.83 -7.15 17.19
C PHE A 317 4.28 -5.72 16.87
N PHE A 318 4.34 -4.81 17.85
CA PHE A 318 4.90 -3.48 17.62
C PHE A 318 6.42 -3.48 17.41
N ALA A 319 7.17 -4.40 18.00
CA ALA A 319 8.56 -4.63 17.62
C ALA A 319 8.64 -5.25 16.20
N MET A 320 7.72 -6.14 15.80
CA MET A 320 7.71 -6.73 14.46
C MET A 320 7.27 -5.76 13.36
N VAL A 321 6.30 -4.87 13.60
CA VAL A 321 5.94 -3.78 12.67
C VAL A 321 7.04 -2.72 12.68
N LYS A 322 7.58 -2.32 13.83
CA LYS A 322 8.78 -1.45 13.89
C LYS A 322 9.99 -2.09 13.20
N HIS A 323 10.10 -3.41 13.16
CA HIS A 323 11.13 -4.16 12.43
C HIS A 323 10.81 -4.33 10.95
N ARG A 324 9.56 -4.47 10.52
CA ARG A 324 9.17 -4.45 9.09
C ARG A 324 9.29 -3.05 8.49
N PHE A 325 8.84 -2.02 9.21
CA PHE A 325 9.00 -0.63 8.83
C PHE A 325 10.47 -0.19 8.94
N ARG A 326 11.24 -0.65 9.94
CA ARG A 326 12.71 -0.51 9.91
C ARG A 326 13.37 -1.34 8.82
N ALA A 327 12.88 -2.51 8.41
CA ALA A 327 13.48 -3.27 7.31
C ALA A 327 13.18 -2.62 5.96
N TYR A 328 12.00 -2.00 5.81
CA TYR A 328 11.65 -1.21 4.63
C TYR A 328 12.39 0.13 4.60
N LEU A 329 12.59 0.79 5.75
CA LEU A 329 13.33 2.06 5.88
C LEU A 329 14.84 1.90 6.09
N ALA A 330 15.36 0.70 6.38
CA ALA A 330 16.80 0.45 6.53
C ALA A 330 17.56 0.73 5.22
N PRO A 331 17.08 0.27 4.03
CA PRO A 331 17.57 0.72 2.73
C PRO A 331 17.45 2.23 2.46
N TYR A 332 16.74 3.00 3.29
CA TYR A 332 16.66 4.46 3.18
C TYR A 332 17.34 5.19 4.36
N SER A 333 17.99 4.43 5.27
CA SER A 333 18.61 5.00 6.47
C SER A 333 19.80 5.91 6.17
N PHE A 334 20.46 5.74 5.02
CA PHE A 334 21.52 6.63 4.53
C PHE A 334 21.04 8.09 4.40
N ILE A 335 19.79 8.29 3.99
CA ILE A 335 19.17 9.61 3.81
C ILE A 335 19.03 10.33 5.16
N LEU A 336 18.45 9.64 6.16
CA LEU A 336 18.26 10.20 7.51
C LEU A 336 19.59 10.34 8.27
N ARG A 337 20.61 9.56 7.91
CA ARG A 337 21.96 9.62 8.50
C ARG A 337 22.78 10.81 7.98
N ASN A 338 22.60 11.20 6.72
CA ASN A 338 23.33 12.33 6.13
C ASN A 338 22.46 13.60 6.05
N LYS A 339 22.74 14.56 6.94
CA LYS A 339 22.09 15.88 6.98
C LYS A 339 22.14 16.64 5.64
N GLN A 340 23.20 16.45 4.84
CA GLN A 340 23.32 17.10 3.52
C GLN A 340 22.36 16.50 2.49
N ILE A 341 22.07 15.18 2.54
CA ILE A 341 21.05 14.56 1.68
C ILE A 341 19.66 15.05 2.09
N MET A 342 19.35 15.09 3.40
CA MET A 342 18.08 15.66 3.87
C MET A 342 17.87 17.11 3.42
N LEU A 343 18.92 17.94 3.48
CA LEU A 343 18.88 19.32 3.00
C LEU A 343 18.56 19.40 1.50
N LEU A 344 19.27 18.65 0.66
CA LEU A 344 19.04 18.64 -0.78
C LEU A 344 17.66 18.05 -1.15
N LEU A 345 17.11 17.15 -0.34
CA LEU A 345 15.70 16.74 -0.47
C LEU A 345 14.74 17.88 -0.13
N THR A 346 14.94 18.63 0.96
CA THR A 346 14.10 19.82 1.25
C THR A 346 14.20 20.89 0.17
N ALA A 347 15.34 21.00 -0.54
CA ALA A 347 15.47 21.86 -1.71
C ALA A 347 14.58 21.44 -2.88
N PHE A 348 14.45 20.14 -3.20
CA PHE A 348 13.50 19.66 -4.20
C PHE A 348 12.05 19.96 -3.81
N LEU A 349 11.70 19.77 -2.53
CA LEU A 349 10.36 20.08 -2.02
C LEU A 349 10.01 21.56 -2.22
N VAL A 350 10.91 22.47 -1.81
CA VAL A 350 10.71 23.92 -1.93
C VAL A 350 10.71 24.39 -3.40
N TYR A 351 11.54 23.79 -4.25
CA TYR A 351 11.52 24.08 -5.70
C TYR A 351 10.16 23.73 -6.33
N ARG A 352 9.58 22.56 -6.01
CA ARG A 352 8.24 22.19 -6.51
C ARG A 352 7.13 23.01 -5.88
N LEU A 353 7.23 23.32 -4.59
CA LEU A 353 6.31 24.24 -3.91
C LEU A 353 6.26 25.60 -4.63
N SER A 354 7.42 26.15 -4.98
CA SER A 354 7.52 27.42 -5.71
C SER A 354 6.96 27.33 -7.15
N ARG A 355 7.16 26.22 -7.86
CA ARG A 355 6.63 26.04 -9.22
C ARG A 355 5.10 26.15 -9.27
N GLY A 356 4.36 25.78 -8.21
CA GLY A 356 2.91 25.98 -8.14
C GLY A 356 2.46 27.44 -8.23
N SER A 357 3.29 28.42 -7.82
CA SER A 357 3.00 29.85 -8.04
C SER A 357 2.96 30.22 -9.53
N SER A 358 3.61 29.45 -10.41
CA SER A 358 3.63 29.76 -11.85
C SER A 358 2.27 29.55 -12.53
N TRP A 359 1.39 28.70 -12.00
CA TRP A 359 0.03 28.48 -12.54
C TRP A 359 -0.88 29.71 -12.43
N PHE A 360 -0.62 30.56 -11.42
CA PHE A 360 -1.35 31.80 -11.17
C PHE A 360 -0.66 33.02 -11.80
N LEU A 361 0.50 32.86 -12.44
CA LEU A 361 1.31 33.99 -12.90
C LEU A 361 0.64 34.80 -14.04
N VAL A 362 -0.06 34.14 -14.97
CA VAL A 362 -0.85 34.82 -16.01
C VAL A 362 -1.99 35.66 -15.39
N GLN A 363 -2.69 35.08 -14.41
CA GLN A 363 -3.77 35.74 -13.66
C GLN A 363 -3.22 36.92 -12.82
N TYR A 364 -2.07 36.74 -12.16
CA TYR A 364 -1.37 37.79 -11.43
C TYR A 364 -1.00 38.97 -12.35
N ILE A 365 -0.41 38.71 -13.51
CA ILE A 365 -0.02 39.77 -14.46
C ILE A 365 -1.25 40.58 -14.89
N SER A 366 -2.34 39.88 -15.25
CA SER A 366 -3.56 40.53 -15.70
C SER A 366 -4.25 41.34 -14.58
N THR A 367 -4.39 40.78 -13.38
CA THR A 367 -5.01 41.48 -12.23
C THR A 367 -4.14 42.61 -11.67
N ARG A 368 -2.81 42.45 -11.66
CA ARG A 368 -1.87 43.43 -11.07
C ARG A 368 -1.59 44.61 -12.00
N PHE A 369 -1.48 44.38 -13.30
CA PHE A 369 -1.06 45.38 -14.29
C PHE A 369 -2.14 45.77 -15.31
N LYS A 370 -3.35 45.20 -15.21
CA LYS A 370 -4.48 45.41 -16.14
C LYS A 370 -4.19 45.03 -17.60
N TRP A 371 -3.21 44.16 -17.83
CA TRP A 371 -3.00 43.54 -19.15
C TRP A 371 -4.07 42.47 -19.41
N THR A 372 -4.39 42.24 -20.68
CA THR A 372 -5.24 41.10 -21.06
C THR A 372 -4.57 39.78 -20.68
N LEU A 373 -5.36 38.74 -20.47
CA LEU A 373 -4.81 37.39 -20.29
C LEU A 373 -4.05 36.90 -21.53
N ALA A 374 -4.31 37.48 -22.72
CA ALA A 374 -3.52 37.25 -23.93
C ALA A 374 -2.10 37.81 -23.77
N GLU A 375 -1.93 39.11 -23.57
CA GLU A 375 -0.60 39.73 -23.40
C GLU A 375 0.19 39.12 -22.23
N ALA A 376 -0.50 38.72 -21.16
CA ALA A 376 0.09 37.99 -20.03
C ALA A 376 0.58 36.57 -20.43
N ASN A 377 -0.13 35.87 -21.31
CA ASN A 377 0.27 34.58 -21.86
C ASN A 377 1.44 34.73 -22.85
N PHE A 378 1.45 35.79 -23.67
CA PHE A 378 2.59 36.13 -24.53
C PHE A 378 3.86 36.35 -23.70
N LEU A 379 3.78 37.13 -22.60
CA LEU A 379 4.92 37.37 -21.71
C LEU A 379 5.44 36.06 -21.08
N MET A 380 4.57 35.08 -20.82
CA MET A 380 4.98 33.77 -20.31
C MET A 380 5.73 32.92 -21.35
N SER A 381 5.44 33.05 -22.64
CA SER A 381 6.14 32.32 -23.72
C SER A 381 7.65 32.58 -23.73
N PHE A 382 8.10 33.77 -23.32
CA PHE A 382 9.51 34.11 -23.27
C PHE A 382 10.32 33.25 -22.27
N LYS A 383 9.69 32.60 -21.27
CA LYS A 383 10.45 31.81 -20.28
C LYS A 383 11.26 30.68 -20.94
N PRO A 384 10.69 29.76 -21.75
CA PRO A 384 11.45 28.82 -22.56
C PRO A 384 12.51 29.48 -23.45
N ALA A 385 12.15 30.53 -24.20
CA ALA A 385 13.05 31.21 -25.13
C ALA A 385 14.29 31.83 -24.47
N LEU A 386 14.19 32.26 -23.21
CA LEU A 386 15.29 32.76 -22.39
C LEU A 386 16.08 31.63 -21.70
N THR A 387 15.45 30.47 -21.50
CA THR A 387 16.04 29.30 -20.83
C THR A 387 16.94 28.49 -21.79
N ILE A 388 16.66 28.47 -23.09
CA ILE A 388 17.49 27.78 -24.09
C ILE A 388 18.92 28.39 -24.19
N PRO A 389 19.12 29.72 -24.41
CA PRO A 389 20.46 30.30 -24.45
C PRO A 389 21.19 30.23 -23.12
N LEU A 390 20.44 30.26 -22.00
CA LEU A 390 20.98 30.07 -20.66
C LEU A 390 21.68 28.71 -20.54
N PHE A 391 21.02 27.61 -20.92
CA PHE A 391 21.61 26.27 -20.81
C PHE A 391 22.64 25.97 -21.90
N LEU A 392 22.46 26.44 -23.14
CA LEU A 392 23.37 26.11 -24.26
C LEU A 392 24.65 26.96 -24.30
N PHE A 393 24.59 28.23 -23.89
CA PHE A 393 25.72 29.16 -24.04
C PHE A 393 26.19 29.73 -22.70
N ILE A 394 25.29 30.26 -21.87
CA ILE A 394 25.66 30.98 -20.66
C ILE A 394 26.21 30.03 -19.59
N LEU A 395 25.52 28.93 -19.29
CA LEU A 395 25.97 27.96 -18.29
C LEU A 395 27.32 27.32 -18.68
N PRO A 396 27.57 26.90 -19.95
CA PRO A 396 28.88 26.44 -20.39
C PRO A 396 29.96 27.53 -20.39
N ALA A 397 29.64 28.78 -20.70
CA ALA A 397 30.59 29.89 -20.64
C ALA A 397 31.05 30.18 -19.20
N ILE A 398 30.09 30.36 -18.27
CA ILE A 398 30.36 30.53 -16.82
C ILE A 398 31.16 29.32 -16.29
N SER A 399 30.75 28.10 -16.67
CA SER A 399 31.43 26.85 -16.35
C SER A 399 32.89 26.79 -16.82
N ARG A 400 33.23 27.40 -17.96
CA ARG A 400 34.59 27.44 -18.54
C ARG A 400 35.44 28.62 -18.05
N GLN A 401 34.82 29.76 -17.74
CA GLN A 401 35.52 31.01 -17.40
C GLN A 401 35.61 31.25 -15.89
N LEU A 402 34.48 31.21 -15.17
CA LEU A 402 34.40 31.60 -13.75
C LEU A 402 34.95 30.51 -12.80
N LEU A 403 34.89 29.24 -13.22
CA LEU A 403 35.17 28.07 -12.37
C LEU A 403 36.36 27.25 -12.87
N LYS A 404 37.26 27.88 -13.62
CA LYS A 404 38.39 27.27 -14.34
C LYS A 404 39.47 26.65 -13.43
N THR A 405 39.49 27.02 -12.15
CA THR A 405 40.45 26.57 -11.12
C THR A 405 39.81 25.70 -10.01
N MET A 406 38.51 25.40 -10.09
CA MET A 406 37.79 24.65 -9.04
C MET A 406 37.53 23.19 -9.44
N LYS A 407 37.48 22.29 -8.44
CA LYS A 407 37.12 20.88 -8.68
C LYS A 407 35.66 20.75 -9.11
N PRO A 408 35.27 19.78 -9.96
CA PRO A 408 33.91 19.67 -10.51
C PRO A 408 32.80 19.77 -9.46
N THR A 409 32.86 18.99 -8.38
CA THR A 409 31.85 19.00 -7.30
C THR A 409 31.78 20.30 -6.50
N GLN A 410 32.89 21.06 -6.41
CA GLN A 410 32.90 22.39 -5.79
C GLN A 410 32.27 23.42 -6.73
N LYS A 411 32.54 23.28 -8.03
CA LYS A 411 31.96 24.08 -9.11
C LYS A 411 30.44 23.91 -9.20
N ASP A 412 29.93 22.67 -9.14
CA ASP A 412 28.50 22.39 -9.15
C ASP A 412 27.78 22.93 -7.90
N LEU A 413 28.41 22.84 -6.72
CA LEU A 413 27.91 23.45 -5.49
C LEU A 413 27.82 24.97 -5.56
N GLN A 414 28.85 25.65 -6.05
CA GLN A 414 28.84 27.11 -6.16
C GLN A 414 27.84 27.58 -7.22
N LEU A 415 27.71 26.84 -8.33
CA LEU A 415 26.71 27.11 -9.36
C LEU A 415 25.29 26.92 -8.81
N MET A 416 25.03 25.87 -8.04
CA MET A 416 23.77 25.66 -7.31
C MET A 416 23.44 26.82 -6.35
N ARG A 417 24.43 27.28 -5.57
CA ARG A 417 24.28 28.42 -4.64
C ARG A 417 23.91 29.70 -5.37
N ILE A 418 24.56 29.99 -6.49
CA ILE A 418 24.20 31.11 -7.37
C ILE A 418 22.76 30.92 -7.91
N SER A 419 22.40 29.72 -8.38
CA SER A 419 21.05 29.46 -8.91
C SER A 419 19.93 29.63 -7.86
N ILE A 420 20.09 29.19 -6.61
CA ILE A 420 19.08 29.45 -5.57
C ILE A 420 19.01 30.92 -5.15
N GLY A 421 20.15 31.63 -5.17
CA GLY A 421 20.16 33.10 -5.00
C GLY A 421 19.35 33.80 -6.09
N LEU A 422 19.55 33.42 -7.36
CA LEU A 422 18.78 33.93 -8.50
C LEU A 422 17.29 33.56 -8.40
N LEU A 423 16.94 32.34 -7.98
CA LEU A 423 15.54 31.96 -7.74
C LEU A 423 14.89 32.82 -6.64
N ALA A 424 15.59 33.05 -5.52
CA ALA A 424 15.08 33.85 -4.41
C ALA A 424 14.89 35.33 -4.79
N VAL A 425 15.88 35.95 -5.46
CA VAL A 425 15.80 37.35 -5.90
C VAL A 425 14.74 37.51 -7.00
N GLY A 426 14.67 36.58 -7.97
CA GLY A 426 13.70 36.63 -9.06
C GLY A 426 12.26 36.40 -8.60
N THR A 427 12.02 35.46 -7.68
CA THR A 427 10.69 35.30 -7.05
C THR A 427 10.29 36.53 -6.24
N LEU A 428 11.18 37.08 -5.42
CA LEU A 428 10.89 38.28 -4.64
C LEU A 428 10.59 39.50 -5.53
N GLY A 429 11.37 39.68 -6.61
CA GLY A 429 11.17 40.76 -7.57
C GLY A 429 9.84 40.67 -8.32
N ILE A 430 9.38 39.46 -8.67
CA ILE A 430 8.03 39.25 -9.22
C ILE A 430 6.97 39.69 -8.20
N GLY A 431 7.06 39.21 -6.95
CA GLY A 431 6.09 39.55 -5.90
C GLY A 431 6.01 41.05 -5.59
N LEU A 432 7.16 41.73 -5.53
CA LEU A 432 7.25 43.16 -5.23
C LEU A 432 7.05 44.08 -6.45
N SER A 433 6.85 43.53 -7.66
CA SER A 433 6.79 44.34 -8.88
C SER A 433 5.61 45.32 -8.88
N SER A 434 5.94 46.60 -9.10
CA SER A 434 4.98 47.71 -9.22
C SER A 434 4.67 48.08 -10.67
N SER A 435 5.52 47.66 -11.62
CA SER A 435 5.33 47.83 -13.06
C SER A 435 5.91 46.64 -13.83
N ILE A 436 5.48 46.47 -15.08
CA ILE A 436 5.98 45.40 -15.95
C ILE A 436 7.47 45.57 -16.29
N ALA A 437 7.98 46.80 -16.29
CA ALA A 437 9.41 47.09 -16.41
C ALA A 437 10.26 46.53 -15.25
N MET A 438 9.67 46.30 -14.07
CA MET A 438 10.30 45.56 -12.95
C MET A 438 10.01 44.05 -13.02
N LEU A 439 8.85 43.65 -13.55
CA LEU A 439 8.46 42.26 -13.70
C LEU A 439 9.38 41.50 -14.68
N ILE A 440 9.62 42.06 -15.89
CA ILE A 440 10.42 41.42 -16.94
C ILE A 440 11.84 41.04 -16.46
N PRO A 441 12.65 41.95 -15.87
CA PRO A 441 13.96 41.57 -15.32
C PRO A 441 13.86 40.59 -14.15
N SER A 442 12.79 40.65 -13.34
CA SER A 442 12.57 39.67 -12.26
C SER A 442 12.27 38.27 -12.80
N LEU A 443 11.51 38.16 -13.90
CA LEU A 443 11.26 36.91 -14.62
C LEU A 443 12.56 36.36 -15.24
N LEU A 444 13.38 37.22 -15.86
CA LEU A 444 14.71 36.88 -16.40
C LEU A 444 15.65 36.31 -15.33
N VAL A 445 15.70 36.96 -14.15
CA VAL A 445 16.49 36.52 -13.00
C VAL A 445 15.96 35.18 -12.46
N GLN A 446 14.64 35.00 -12.37
CA GLN A 446 14.03 33.72 -11.98
C GLN A 446 14.38 32.60 -12.98
N THR A 447 14.26 32.81 -14.29
CA THR A 447 14.61 31.80 -15.30
C THR A 447 16.11 31.47 -15.27
N SER A 448 16.96 32.45 -14.98
CA SER A 448 18.41 32.24 -14.80
C SER A 448 18.74 31.30 -13.63
N GLY A 449 17.86 31.23 -12.61
CA GLY A 449 17.97 30.30 -11.50
C GLY A 449 17.45 28.88 -11.77
N SER A 450 16.78 28.63 -12.90
CA SER A 450 16.11 27.34 -13.20
C SER A 450 17.05 26.12 -13.18
N GLY A 451 18.34 26.31 -13.49
CA GLY A 451 19.38 25.27 -13.41
C GLY A 451 19.53 24.60 -12.03
N PHE A 452 19.02 25.23 -10.97
CA PHE A 452 19.07 24.72 -9.59
C PHE A 452 18.62 23.27 -9.45
N VAL A 453 17.53 22.87 -10.10
CA VAL A 453 16.97 21.51 -9.93
C VAL A 453 17.88 20.44 -10.52
N PHE A 454 18.52 20.72 -11.66
CA PHE A 454 19.46 19.82 -12.32
C PHE A 454 20.76 19.72 -11.52
N LEU A 455 21.29 20.84 -11.05
CA LEU A 455 22.49 20.89 -10.19
C LEU A 455 22.26 20.20 -8.85
N THR A 456 21.05 20.30 -8.27
CA THR A 456 20.66 19.57 -7.06
C THR A 456 20.61 18.07 -7.32
N ARG A 457 20.10 17.63 -8.49
CA ARG A 457 20.06 16.20 -8.89
C ARG A 457 21.44 15.63 -9.20
N ALA A 458 22.33 16.43 -9.78
CA ALA A 458 23.74 16.06 -9.97
C ALA A 458 24.47 15.96 -8.61
N LEU A 459 24.35 16.95 -7.72
CA LEU A 459 25.09 16.94 -6.46
C LEU A 459 24.61 15.82 -5.51
N ILE A 460 23.28 15.62 -5.40
CA ILE A 460 22.73 14.61 -4.46
C ILE A 460 23.08 13.18 -4.85
N THR A 461 23.31 12.89 -6.14
CA THR A 461 23.78 11.56 -6.59
C THR A 461 25.26 11.32 -6.29
N THR A 462 26.11 12.37 -6.23
CA THR A 462 27.51 12.22 -5.76
C THR A 462 27.66 11.90 -4.27
N LEU A 463 26.59 12.10 -3.48
CA LEU A 463 26.55 11.81 -2.04
C LEU A 463 26.12 10.38 -1.70
N VAL A 464 25.83 9.53 -2.70
CA VAL A 464 25.14 8.25 -2.53
C VAL A 464 25.84 7.16 -3.35
N HIS A 465 25.96 5.95 -2.80
CA HIS A 465 26.55 4.82 -3.54
C HIS A 465 25.66 4.43 -4.72
N ARG A 466 26.25 3.92 -5.82
CA ARG A 466 25.51 3.61 -7.06
C ARG A 466 24.29 2.72 -6.82
N ASP A 467 24.41 1.76 -5.91
CA ASP A 467 23.36 0.79 -5.53
C ASP A 467 22.16 1.41 -4.79
N GLU A 468 22.24 2.68 -4.37
CA GLU A 468 21.17 3.42 -3.69
C GLU A 468 20.61 4.59 -4.52
N THR A 469 21.13 4.82 -5.72
CA THR A 469 20.68 5.91 -6.62
C THR A 469 19.21 5.77 -7.04
N ALA A 470 18.77 4.57 -7.41
CA ALA A 470 17.36 4.30 -7.72
C ALA A 470 16.43 4.60 -6.53
N ARG A 471 16.83 4.17 -5.32
CA ARG A 471 16.13 4.45 -4.05
C ARG A 471 16.03 5.96 -3.76
N LEU A 472 17.09 6.71 -4.08
CA LEU A 472 17.13 8.17 -3.95
C LEU A 472 16.17 8.85 -4.93
N PHE A 473 16.17 8.46 -6.21
CA PHE A 473 15.27 9.02 -7.22
C PHE A 473 13.79 8.77 -6.88
N THR A 474 13.41 7.57 -6.42
CA THR A 474 12.04 7.29 -5.96
C THR A 474 11.60 8.27 -4.86
N ILE A 475 12.47 8.57 -3.89
CA ILE A 475 12.14 9.52 -2.82
C ILE A 475 12.09 10.96 -3.31
N ILE A 476 12.95 11.35 -4.26
CA ILE A 476 12.86 12.68 -4.89
C ILE A 476 11.48 12.83 -5.56
N GLU A 477 11.04 11.90 -6.41
CA GLU A 477 9.76 12.06 -7.13
C GLU A 477 8.52 11.96 -6.22
N VAL A 478 8.56 11.13 -5.17
CA VAL A 478 7.53 11.13 -4.11
C VAL A 478 7.46 12.50 -3.41
N LEU A 479 8.62 13.07 -3.06
CA LEU A 479 8.69 14.37 -2.40
C LEU A 479 8.29 15.53 -3.33
N GLN A 480 8.60 15.44 -4.62
CA GLN A 480 8.13 16.38 -5.64
C GLN A 480 6.60 16.32 -5.82
N SER A 481 6.00 15.13 -5.71
CA SER A 481 4.55 14.92 -5.77
C SER A 481 3.84 15.51 -4.54
N VAL A 482 4.38 15.25 -3.34
CA VAL A 482 3.91 15.88 -2.09
C VAL A 482 4.03 17.40 -2.17
N GLY A 483 5.13 17.93 -2.73
CA GLY A 483 5.30 19.36 -2.96
C GLY A 483 4.23 19.98 -3.86
N ASN A 484 3.77 19.25 -4.89
CA ASN A 484 2.70 19.70 -5.78
C ASN A 484 1.36 19.82 -5.04
N VAL A 485 1.00 18.80 -4.25
CA VAL A 485 -0.24 18.80 -3.45
C VAL A 485 -0.20 19.91 -2.39
N ILE A 486 0.93 20.11 -1.69
CA ILE A 486 1.07 21.22 -0.73
C ILE A 486 0.99 22.58 -1.44
N ALA A 487 1.53 22.71 -2.65
CA ALA A 487 1.43 23.95 -3.43
C ALA A 487 -0.03 24.28 -3.80
N SER A 488 -0.78 23.30 -4.32
CA SER A 488 -2.17 23.49 -4.75
C SER A 488 -3.10 24.06 -3.66
N LEU A 489 -2.83 23.78 -2.38
CA LEU A 489 -3.56 24.37 -1.25
C LEU A 489 -2.91 25.68 -0.73
N SER A 490 -1.59 25.67 -0.50
CA SER A 490 -0.91 26.78 0.18
C SER A 490 -0.71 28.01 -0.72
N ILE A 491 -0.40 27.81 -2.00
CA ILE A 491 -0.26 28.91 -2.97
C ILE A 491 -1.64 29.54 -3.22
N THR A 492 -2.68 28.73 -3.40
CA THR A 492 -4.05 29.19 -3.68
C THR A 492 -4.59 30.06 -2.54
N THR A 493 -4.52 29.58 -1.29
CA THR A 493 -5.00 30.33 -0.12
C THR A 493 -4.20 31.62 0.10
N VAL A 494 -2.87 31.59 -0.03
CA VAL A 494 -2.02 32.78 0.10
C VAL A 494 -2.22 33.78 -1.04
N PHE A 495 -2.54 33.32 -2.25
CA PHE A 495 -2.89 34.18 -3.38
C PHE A 495 -4.29 34.81 -3.21
N GLN A 496 -5.27 34.07 -2.71
CA GLN A 496 -6.60 34.60 -2.38
C GLN A 496 -6.55 35.68 -1.29
N ILE A 497 -5.73 35.48 -0.25
CA ILE A 497 -5.46 36.49 0.79
C ILE A 497 -4.75 37.72 0.17
N GLY A 498 -3.80 37.50 -0.74
CA GLY A 498 -3.13 38.58 -1.47
C GLY A 498 -4.08 39.43 -2.33
N LEU A 499 -5.06 38.78 -2.99
CA LEU A 499 -6.15 39.44 -3.72
C LEU A 499 -7.10 40.20 -2.79
N GLU A 500 -7.40 39.63 -1.61
CA GLU A 500 -8.28 40.24 -0.60
C GLU A 500 -7.70 41.54 -0.05
N ILE A 501 -6.42 41.53 0.36
CA ILE A 501 -5.71 42.71 0.85
C ILE A 501 -5.49 43.70 -0.31
N GLY A 502 -5.01 43.20 -1.46
CA GLY A 502 -4.77 44.01 -2.65
C GLY A 502 -3.49 44.85 -2.60
N GLY A 503 -3.34 45.76 -3.58
CA GLY A 503 -2.16 46.62 -3.69
C GLY A 503 -0.87 45.81 -3.90
N PRO A 504 0.23 46.10 -3.18
CA PRO A 504 1.46 45.30 -3.23
C PRO A 504 1.25 43.83 -2.83
N TRP A 505 0.30 43.55 -1.93
CA TRP A 505 0.11 42.24 -1.31
C TRP A 505 -0.49 41.18 -2.26
N ILE A 506 -0.93 41.57 -3.47
CA ILE A 506 -1.30 40.62 -4.54
C ILE A 506 -0.11 39.68 -4.87
N GLY A 507 1.13 40.14 -4.65
CA GLY A 507 2.35 39.34 -4.84
C GLY A 507 2.71 38.36 -3.71
N LEU A 508 1.88 38.22 -2.67
CA LEU A 508 2.21 37.50 -1.43
C LEU A 508 2.65 36.04 -1.66
N ALA A 509 2.08 35.33 -2.64
CA ALA A 509 2.46 33.96 -2.99
C ALA A 509 3.92 33.85 -3.52
N TRP A 510 4.40 34.87 -4.23
CA TRP A 510 5.79 34.96 -4.68
C TRP A 510 6.72 35.40 -3.55
N MET A 511 6.25 36.25 -2.63
CA MET A 511 7.00 36.61 -1.41
C MET A 511 7.19 35.39 -0.49
N MET A 512 6.15 34.56 -0.28
CA MET A 512 6.26 33.32 0.49
C MET A 512 7.22 32.32 -0.15
N THR A 513 7.16 32.13 -1.47
CA THR A 513 8.06 31.19 -2.14
C THR A 513 9.50 31.71 -2.21
N ALA A 514 9.70 33.03 -2.26
CA ALA A 514 11.00 33.66 -2.07
C ALA A 514 11.58 33.41 -0.67
N THR A 515 10.80 33.56 0.41
CA THR A 515 11.29 33.28 1.77
C THR A 515 11.61 31.79 1.97
N ALA A 516 10.86 30.88 1.35
CA ALA A 516 11.22 29.47 1.34
C ALA A 516 12.56 29.22 0.63
N PHE A 517 12.83 29.88 -0.51
CA PHE A 517 14.12 29.80 -1.19
C PHE A 517 15.26 30.43 -0.39
N THR A 518 15.06 31.58 0.29
CA THR A 518 16.14 32.17 1.13
C THR A 518 16.47 31.29 2.32
N LEU A 519 15.48 30.66 2.98
CA LEU A 519 15.71 29.73 4.09
C LEU A 519 16.52 28.49 3.65
N VAL A 520 16.16 27.86 2.52
CA VAL A 520 16.93 26.75 1.95
C VAL A 520 18.31 27.21 1.49
N GLY A 521 18.41 28.38 0.86
CA GLY A 521 19.68 28.95 0.41
C GLY A 521 20.64 29.17 1.57
N VAL A 522 20.19 29.86 2.63
CA VAL A 522 20.97 30.07 3.87
C VAL A 522 21.42 28.73 4.47
N ALA A 523 20.56 27.72 4.52
CA ALA A 523 20.93 26.39 5.00
C ALA A 523 21.99 25.70 4.10
N VAL A 524 21.91 25.83 2.77
CA VAL A 524 22.91 25.34 1.79
C VAL A 524 24.23 26.13 1.83
N TRP A 525 24.20 27.38 2.28
CA TRP A 525 25.41 28.15 2.57
C TRP A 525 26.07 27.67 3.89
N ILE A 526 25.29 27.55 4.97
CA ILE A 526 25.77 27.19 6.32
C ILE A 526 26.29 25.75 6.40
N LEU A 527 25.59 24.76 5.81
CA LEU A 527 25.89 23.33 5.99
C LEU A 527 27.09 22.80 5.16
N GLY A 528 27.86 23.72 4.56
CA GLY A 528 29.16 23.44 3.95
C GLY A 528 29.10 22.62 2.65
N SER A 529 30.28 22.42 2.05
CA SER A 529 30.42 21.59 0.86
C SER A 529 30.21 20.09 1.16
N PRO A 530 29.74 19.30 0.19
CA PRO A 530 29.69 17.84 0.34
C PRO A 530 31.13 17.31 0.49
N VAL A 531 31.45 16.75 1.65
CA VAL A 531 32.75 16.13 1.90
C VAL A 531 32.68 14.69 1.40
N LEU A 532 33.39 14.40 0.31
CA LEU A 532 33.46 13.05 -0.26
C LEU A 532 34.02 12.06 0.78
N PRO A 533 33.38 10.89 1.00
CA PRO A 533 33.90 9.89 1.92
C PRO A 533 35.30 9.38 1.53
N GLN A 534 35.67 9.45 0.24
CA GLN A 534 37.03 9.16 -0.27
C GLN A 534 38.12 10.09 0.28
N GLN A 535 37.80 11.27 0.81
CA GLN A 535 38.79 12.14 1.48
C GLN A 535 38.99 11.80 2.97
N ALA A 536 38.09 11.03 3.58
CA ALA A 536 38.27 10.56 4.95
C ALA A 536 39.35 9.45 5.01
N SER A 537 39.31 8.49 4.08
CA SER A 537 40.30 7.42 4.00
C SER A 537 41.71 7.94 3.69
N SER A 538 41.87 8.94 2.82
CA SER A 538 43.18 9.52 2.50
C SER A 538 43.78 10.32 3.68
N ARG A 539 42.96 11.01 4.49
CA ARG A 539 43.43 11.59 5.76
C ARG A 539 43.76 10.53 6.81
N LEU A 540 43.00 9.44 6.87
CA LEU A 540 43.27 8.35 7.82
C LEU A 540 44.57 7.61 7.47
N HIS A 541 44.82 7.33 6.19
CA HIS A 541 46.09 6.77 5.72
C HIS A 541 47.28 7.69 6.01
N LEU A 542 47.17 9.01 5.76
CA LEU A 542 48.22 9.96 6.08
C LEU A 542 48.53 10.06 7.59
N LEU A 543 47.55 9.82 8.46
CA LEU A 543 47.74 9.76 9.91
C LEU A 543 48.27 8.40 10.40
N LEU A 544 48.05 7.32 9.63
CA LEU A 544 48.56 5.98 9.92
C LEU A 544 49.95 5.71 9.31
N GLN A 545 50.55 6.69 8.63
CA GLN A 545 51.79 6.52 7.86
C GLN A 545 52.89 7.55 8.22
N GLN A 546 52.91 8.02 9.48
CA GLN A 546 54.09 8.67 10.06
C GLN A 546 54.81 7.72 11.04
N PRO A 547 56.06 7.32 10.76
CA PRO A 547 56.81 6.44 11.66
C PRO A 547 57.51 7.24 12.77
N GLY A 548 57.41 6.75 14.01
CA GLY A 548 58.31 7.13 15.10
C GLY A 548 57.82 8.27 16.01
N HIS A 549 57.06 7.90 17.05
CA HIS A 549 57.38 8.33 18.41
C HIS A 549 56.92 7.28 19.41
N VAL A 550 57.88 6.62 20.06
CA VAL A 550 57.64 5.66 21.15
C VAL A 550 57.71 6.39 22.49
N HIS A 551 57.02 5.88 23.50
CA HIS A 551 56.97 6.38 24.89
C HIS A 551 56.31 7.75 25.10
N PHE A 552 54.99 7.77 25.37
CA PHE A 552 54.42 8.17 26.67
C PHE A 552 52.88 8.06 26.64
N ALA A 553 52.27 7.18 27.45
CA ALA A 553 50.87 7.23 27.94
C ALA A 553 50.41 5.89 28.57
N SER A 554 51.05 5.45 29.67
CA SER A 554 50.65 4.23 30.40
C SER A 554 50.16 4.56 31.82
N SER A 555 48.93 5.08 31.94
CA SER A 555 48.21 5.13 33.23
C SER A 555 46.71 5.43 33.06
N LEU A 556 45.94 5.10 34.11
CA LEU A 556 44.53 5.42 34.39
C LEU A 556 43.40 4.60 33.69
N THR A 557 42.65 3.92 34.55
CA THR A 557 41.25 3.46 34.45
C THR A 557 40.85 2.36 33.45
N PRO A 558 40.80 1.10 33.93
CA PRO A 558 39.63 0.24 33.76
C PRO A 558 38.55 0.57 34.81
N LEU A 559 37.25 0.53 34.47
CA LEU A 559 36.14 0.39 35.43
C LEU A 559 34.79 0.10 34.73
N LEU A 560 33.82 -0.39 35.50
CA LEU A 560 32.39 -0.55 35.16
C LEU A 560 32.04 -1.52 34.01
N ASN A 561 32.31 -2.81 34.26
CA ASN A 561 31.48 -3.91 33.75
C ASN A 561 30.67 -4.48 34.93
N LEU A 562 29.33 -4.39 34.90
CA LEU A 562 28.45 -4.90 35.96
C LEU A 562 27.04 -5.20 35.42
N ASN A 563 26.70 -6.50 35.33
CA ASN A 563 25.33 -6.98 35.14
C ASN A 563 24.81 -7.53 36.48
N PRO A 564 23.56 -7.24 36.88
CA PRO A 564 22.92 -7.95 37.98
C PRO A 564 22.40 -9.32 37.53
N ILE A 565 22.78 -10.37 38.25
CA ILE A 565 22.12 -11.68 38.22
C ILE A 565 21.20 -11.76 39.43
N THR A 566 19.99 -12.29 39.26
CA THR A 566 19.13 -12.70 40.36
C THR A 566 18.64 -14.13 40.14
N THR A 567 19.11 -15.03 40.99
CA THR A 567 18.56 -16.39 41.15
C THR A 567 17.38 -16.37 42.13
N CYS A 568 16.55 -17.41 42.10
CA CYS A 568 15.55 -17.66 43.13
C CYS A 568 15.66 -19.12 43.58
N HIS A 569 16.15 -19.33 44.81
CA HIS A 569 15.89 -20.56 45.54
C HIS A 569 14.48 -20.53 46.11
N GLY A 570 13.86 -21.69 46.30
CA GLY A 570 12.59 -21.80 47.01
C GLY A 570 12.80 -21.91 48.52
N GLU A 571 12.22 -20.99 49.28
CA GLU A 571 11.95 -21.14 50.71
C GLU A 571 10.54 -20.62 51.03
N ILE A 572 9.90 -21.18 52.05
CA ILE A 572 8.52 -20.86 52.44
C ILE A 572 8.56 -19.80 53.54
N TYR A 573 8.17 -18.56 53.21
CA TYR A 573 7.98 -17.49 54.20
C TYR A 573 6.52 -17.04 54.25
N ALA A 574 5.92 -17.13 55.44
CA ALA A 574 4.63 -16.53 55.73
C ALA A 574 4.79 -15.00 55.89
N VAL A 575 3.99 -14.21 55.17
CA VAL A 575 4.09 -12.74 55.14
C VAL A 575 3.00 -12.10 56.03
N PRO A 576 3.29 -11.04 56.81
CA PRO A 576 2.34 -10.47 57.77
C PRO A 576 1.09 -9.79 57.18
N ARG A 577 0.09 -9.60 58.05
CA ARG A 577 -1.32 -9.28 57.73
C ARG A 577 -1.61 -7.81 57.35
N SER A 578 -0.62 -7.04 56.89
CA SER A 578 -0.67 -5.56 56.92
C SER A 578 -0.52 -4.84 55.56
N SER A 579 -0.40 -5.55 54.44
CA SER A 579 0.01 -4.96 53.14
C SER A 579 -0.94 -5.29 51.97
N GLN A 580 -2.24 -5.01 52.12
CA GLN A 580 -3.22 -5.12 51.02
C GLN A 580 -3.39 -3.79 50.28
N LEU A 581 -2.73 -3.63 49.11
CA LEU A 581 -3.15 -2.74 48.02
C LEU A 581 -2.31 -3.00 46.75
N LEU A 582 -2.99 -3.10 45.59
CA LEU A 582 -2.44 -3.23 44.23
C LEU A 582 -1.35 -4.32 43.98
N PHE A 583 -1.80 -5.50 43.56
CA PHE A 583 -1.06 -6.34 42.61
C PHE A 583 -1.98 -6.72 41.44
N PRO A 584 -1.56 -6.58 40.17
CA PRO A 584 -2.29 -7.13 39.04
C PRO A 584 -2.03 -8.64 38.95
N LEU A 585 -3.09 -9.45 39.00
CA LEU A 585 -3.00 -10.90 38.82
C LEU A 585 -2.44 -11.23 37.42
N THR A 586 -1.24 -11.81 37.38
CA THR A 586 -0.63 -12.32 36.14
C THR A 586 -1.20 -13.70 35.80
N ASN A 587 -1.33 -13.99 34.49
CA ASN A 587 -1.96 -15.23 34.00
C ASN A 587 -1.29 -16.51 34.53
N ASP A 588 0.00 -16.46 34.83
CA ASP A 588 0.82 -17.65 35.11
C ASP A 588 0.39 -18.38 36.40
N PHE A 589 -0.23 -17.67 37.35
CA PHE A 589 -0.77 -18.26 38.59
C PHE A 589 -2.08 -19.05 38.39
N CYS A 590 -2.78 -18.89 37.26
CA CYS A 590 -4.10 -19.48 37.00
C CYS A 590 -4.07 -20.72 36.09
N VAL A 591 -2.89 -21.22 35.73
CA VAL A 591 -2.73 -22.28 34.71
C VAL A 591 -3.33 -23.64 35.13
N GLY A 592 -3.50 -23.88 36.43
CA GLY A 592 -4.05 -25.13 36.98
C GLY A 592 -5.57 -25.17 37.23
N THR A 593 -6.27 -24.03 37.30
CA THR A 593 -7.68 -23.99 37.77
C THR A 593 -8.72 -24.11 36.66
N GLY A 594 -8.30 -24.15 35.39
CA GLY A 594 -9.21 -24.24 34.24
C GLY A 594 -9.99 -22.96 33.89
N VAL A 595 -10.05 -21.94 34.76
CA VAL A 595 -10.87 -20.71 34.59
C VAL A 595 -10.33 -19.74 33.52
N ALA A 596 -9.10 -19.96 33.03
CA ALA A 596 -8.46 -19.15 31.99
C ALA A 596 -9.29 -18.80 30.72
N PRO A 597 -10.27 -19.59 30.24
CA PRO A 597 -11.07 -19.27 29.05
C PRO A 597 -12.01 -18.07 29.18
N PHE A 598 -12.38 -17.71 30.41
CA PHE A 598 -13.32 -16.62 30.69
C PHE A 598 -12.61 -15.26 30.87
N PHE A 599 -11.31 -15.26 31.15
CA PHE A 599 -10.54 -14.02 31.27
C PHE A 599 -10.34 -13.32 29.91
N PRO A 600 -10.47 -11.98 29.86
CA PRO A 600 -10.18 -11.21 28.67
C PRO A 600 -8.67 -11.17 28.42
N THR A 601 -8.24 -11.26 27.16
CA THR A 601 -6.82 -11.09 26.86
C THR A 601 -6.39 -9.64 27.12
N PRO A 602 -5.33 -9.39 27.91
CA PRO A 602 -4.90 -8.02 28.21
C PRO A 602 -4.37 -7.37 26.92
N PRO A 603 -4.78 -6.12 26.62
CA PRO A 603 -4.21 -5.39 25.49
C PRO A 603 -2.74 -5.05 25.77
N PRO A 604 -1.87 -5.03 24.75
CA PRO A 604 -0.49 -4.58 24.92
C PRO A 604 -0.46 -3.07 25.23
N SER A 605 0.60 -2.62 25.90
CA SER A 605 0.82 -1.21 26.19
C SER A 605 0.85 -0.38 24.90
N ILE A 606 0.10 0.73 24.91
CA ILE A 606 -0.10 1.62 23.76
C ILE A 606 0.72 2.90 24.00
N GLY A 607 1.70 3.18 23.14
CA GLY A 607 2.42 4.45 23.17
C GLY A 607 1.56 5.62 22.66
N PHE A 608 1.81 6.85 23.12
CA PHE A 608 1.00 8.03 22.79
C PHE A 608 0.73 8.21 21.27
N ILE A 609 1.76 8.08 20.43
CA ILE A 609 1.62 8.16 18.96
C ILE A 609 0.72 7.04 18.41
N GLN A 610 0.82 5.83 18.96
CA GLN A 610 -0.03 4.69 18.58
C GLN A 610 -1.48 4.92 19.01
N TRP A 611 -1.71 5.53 20.19
CA TRP A 611 -3.05 5.90 20.65
C TRP A 611 -3.70 6.92 19.71
N ILE A 612 -2.96 7.94 19.26
CA ILE A 612 -3.43 8.89 18.23
C ILE A 612 -3.83 8.16 16.94
N VAL A 613 -2.96 7.27 16.43
CA VAL A 613 -3.28 6.47 15.22
C VAL A 613 -4.53 5.61 15.41
N TRP A 614 -4.72 5.01 16.59
CA TRP A 614 -5.93 4.22 16.88
C TRP A 614 -7.17 5.11 16.98
N ALA A 615 -7.09 6.29 17.59
CA ALA A 615 -8.19 7.25 17.65
C ALA A 615 -8.61 7.73 16.26
N THR A 616 -7.63 8.08 15.40
CA THR A 616 -7.89 8.48 14.01
C THR A 616 -8.52 7.34 13.20
N LEU A 617 -7.98 6.12 13.29
CA LEU A 617 -8.56 4.94 12.61
C LEU A 617 -9.96 4.60 13.14
N PHE A 618 -10.18 4.73 14.45
CA PHE A 618 -11.48 4.50 15.09
C PHE A 618 -12.54 5.42 14.50
N TRP A 619 -12.32 6.74 14.50
CA TRP A 619 -13.30 7.70 14.00
C TRP A 619 -13.55 7.56 12.49
N ILE A 620 -12.49 7.41 11.68
CA ILE A 620 -12.63 7.22 10.22
C ILE A 620 -13.46 5.97 9.92
N ARG A 621 -13.19 4.84 10.59
CA ARG A 621 -13.90 3.59 10.32
C ARG A 621 -15.28 3.54 10.95
N LEU A 622 -15.52 4.20 12.09
CA LEU A 622 -16.85 4.32 12.67
C LEU A 622 -17.79 5.06 11.71
N PHE A 623 -17.30 6.15 11.09
CA PHE A 623 -18.03 6.92 10.08
C PHE A 623 -18.48 6.07 8.88
N PHE A 624 -17.69 5.08 8.44
CA PHE A 624 -18.10 4.15 7.37
C PHE A 624 -18.89 2.93 7.88
N LEU A 625 -18.51 2.34 9.01
CA LEU A 625 -19.12 1.09 9.50
C LEU A 625 -20.59 1.30 9.89
N VAL A 626 -20.91 2.40 10.58
CA VAL A 626 -22.28 2.68 11.05
C VAL A 626 -23.29 2.74 9.90
N PRO A 627 -23.13 3.58 8.85
CA PRO A 627 -24.10 3.63 7.75
C PRO A 627 -24.15 2.33 6.94
N ILE A 628 -23.03 1.61 6.76
CA ILE A 628 -23.04 0.32 6.04
C ILE A 628 -23.81 -0.75 6.82
N CYS A 629 -23.61 -0.85 8.15
CA CYS A 629 -24.37 -1.74 9.01
C CYS A 629 -25.85 -1.37 9.06
N LEU A 630 -26.19 -0.08 9.18
CA LEU A 630 -27.58 0.39 9.16
C LEU A 630 -28.25 0.07 7.82
N ALA A 631 -27.61 0.35 6.69
CA ALA A 631 -28.12 0.00 5.36
C ALA A 631 -28.34 -1.51 5.22
N TYR A 632 -27.44 -2.34 5.76
CA TYR A 632 -27.59 -3.79 5.70
C TYR A 632 -28.77 -4.31 6.54
N PHE A 633 -28.81 -3.98 7.84
CA PHE A 633 -29.80 -4.52 8.76
C PHE A 633 -31.18 -3.83 8.70
N LEU A 634 -31.27 -2.58 8.22
CA LEU A 634 -32.55 -1.87 8.06
C LEU A 634 -33.14 -1.97 6.65
N LEU A 635 -32.32 -2.16 5.60
CA LEU A 635 -32.78 -2.19 4.21
C LEU A 635 -32.43 -3.52 3.50
N LEU A 636 -31.14 -3.78 3.26
CA LEU A 636 -30.69 -4.84 2.33
C LEU A 636 -31.04 -6.27 2.78
N GLN A 637 -31.27 -6.51 4.07
CA GLN A 637 -31.73 -7.81 4.55
C GLN A 637 -33.20 -8.11 4.20
N TRP A 638 -34.03 -7.08 4.03
CA TRP A 638 -35.47 -7.22 3.75
C TRP A 638 -35.77 -7.28 2.25
N LEU A 639 -34.97 -6.62 1.41
CA LEU A 639 -35.12 -6.74 -0.04
C LEU A 639 -34.75 -8.16 -0.55
N PRO A 640 -35.42 -8.68 -1.59
CA PRO A 640 -35.14 -9.96 -2.22
C PRO A 640 -33.90 -9.88 -3.14
N LEU A 641 -32.75 -9.52 -2.57
CA LEU A 641 -31.51 -9.30 -3.31
C LEU A 641 -30.83 -10.62 -3.71
N PRO A 642 -30.10 -10.65 -4.85
CA PRO A 642 -29.27 -11.80 -5.23
C PRO A 642 -28.28 -12.18 -4.12
N SER A 643 -28.06 -13.49 -3.95
CA SER A 643 -27.17 -14.04 -2.91
C SER A 643 -25.74 -13.48 -2.98
N LEU A 644 -25.24 -13.18 -4.19
CA LEU A 644 -23.96 -12.53 -4.43
C LEU A 644 -23.90 -11.13 -3.82
N LEU A 645 -24.94 -10.31 -3.99
CA LEU A 645 -24.99 -8.94 -3.46
C LEU A 645 -25.10 -8.92 -1.93
N ARG A 646 -25.90 -9.83 -1.36
CA ARG A 646 -25.98 -10.01 0.09
C ARG A 646 -24.65 -10.46 0.70
N LYS A 647 -23.93 -11.37 0.03
CA LYS A 647 -22.56 -11.75 0.42
C LYS A 647 -21.57 -10.58 0.29
N ALA A 648 -21.60 -9.83 -0.82
CA ALA A 648 -20.73 -8.68 -1.04
C ALA A 648 -20.89 -7.61 0.06
N ALA A 649 -22.13 -7.34 0.49
CA ALA A 649 -22.38 -6.41 1.59
C ALA A 649 -21.83 -6.92 2.95
N LEU A 650 -21.94 -8.22 3.24
CA LEU A 650 -21.32 -8.83 4.44
C LEU A 650 -19.79 -8.76 4.40
N TRP A 651 -19.19 -8.98 3.23
CA TRP A 651 -17.74 -8.82 3.02
C TRP A 651 -17.30 -7.35 3.15
N LEU A 652 -18.12 -6.38 2.74
CA LEU A 652 -17.85 -4.96 2.95
C LEU A 652 -17.86 -4.59 4.44
N ILE A 653 -18.80 -5.13 5.23
CA ILE A 653 -18.83 -4.94 6.69
C ILE A 653 -17.56 -5.52 7.36
N LEU A 654 -17.04 -6.65 6.86
CA LEU A 654 -15.76 -7.23 7.32
C LEU A 654 -14.53 -6.42 6.85
N ALA A 655 -14.59 -5.79 5.68
CA ALA A 655 -13.48 -5.02 5.12
C ALA A 655 -13.20 -3.71 5.89
N VAL A 656 -14.23 -3.04 6.45
CA VAL A 656 -14.05 -1.75 7.15
C VAL A 656 -13.19 -1.88 8.43
N PRO A 657 -13.41 -2.85 9.33
CA PRO A 657 -12.47 -3.20 10.41
C PRO A 657 -11.16 -3.85 9.92
N SER A 658 -10.97 -3.98 8.61
CA SER A 658 -9.76 -4.46 7.95
C SER A 658 -9.41 -5.94 8.18
N PHE A 659 -10.42 -6.81 8.05
CA PHE A 659 -10.27 -8.25 7.85
C PHE A 659 -9.91 -8.61 6.39
N TRP A 660 -8.86 -8.01 5.86
CA TRP A 660 -8.39 -8.25 4.48
C TRP A 660 -7.73 -9.62 4.28
N TRP A 661 -7.36 -10.30 5.37
CA TRP A 661 -6.58 -11.53 5.36
C TRP A 661 -7.30 -12.62 6.17
N ILE A 662 -7.71 -13.68 5.49
CA ILE A 662 -8.38 -14.83 6.12
C ILE A 662 -7.74 -16.10 5.59
N ASP A 663 -7.19 -16.90 6.51
CA ASP A 663 -6.51 -18.16 6.20
C ASP A 663 -7.43 -19.34 6.46
N LEU A 664 -8.18 -19.74 5.43
CA LEU A 664 -9.00 -20.95 5.43
C LEU A 664 -8.13 -22.19 5.17
N GLN A 665 -8.26 -23.19 6.03
CA GLN A 665 -7.65 -24.52 5.83
C GLN A 665 -8.64 -25.60 6.28
N VAL A 666 -8.77 -26.64 5.45
CA VAL A 666 -9.58 -27.84 5.72
C VAL A 666 -8.64 -28.98 6.08
N ASP A 667 -8.99 -29.81 7.06
CA ASP A 667 -8.18 -30.96 7.47
C ASP A 667 -7.99 -31.96 6.31
N GLY A 668 -6.77 -32.48 6.19
CA GLY A 668 -6.39 -33.43 5.14
C GLY A 668 -6.38 -32.87 3.70
N VAL A 669 -6.27 -31.55 3.51
CA VAL A 669 -6.15 -30.90 2.18
C VAL A 669 -4.92 -29.98 2.12
N ARG A 670 -4.07 -30.13 1.09
CA ARG A 670 -2.92 -29.22 0.85
C ARG A 670 -3.42 -27.84 0.41
N LYS A 671 -2.75 -26.76 0.84
CA LYS A 671 -3.11 -25.40 0.43
C LYS A 671 -3.04 -25.25 -1.10
N GLY A 672 -4.11 -24.73 -1.70
CA GLY A 672 -4.23 -24.50 -3.14
C GLY A 672 -5.17 -25.46 -3.89
N THR A 673 -5.40 -26.68 -3.41
CA THR A 673 -6.19 -27.70 -4.16
C THR A 673 -7.71 -27.69 -3.88
N LEU A 674 -8.23 -26.62 -3.28
CA LEU A 674 -9.65 -26.48 -2.89
C LEU A 674 -10.62 -26.29 -4.06
N SER A 675 -10.14 -25.96 -5.26
CA SER A 675 -10.95 -25.78 -6.46
C SER A 675 -11.49 -27.09 -7.05
N ASN A 676 -10.80 -28.22 -6.82
CA ASN A 676 -11.16 -29.52 -7.39
C ASN A 676 -12.53 -29.98 -6.88
N ALA A 677 -13.43 -30.39 -7.77
CA ALA A 677 -14.81 -30.78 -7.45
C ALA A 677 -14.90 -31.83 -6.32
N GLN A 678 -14.00 -32.82 -6.31
CA GLN A 678 -13.91 -33.85 -5.28
C GLN A 678 -13.67 -33.27 -3.87
N ASN A 679 -12.92 -32.17 -3.74
CA ASN A 679 -12.65 -31.50 -2.47
C ASN A 679 -13.79 -30.59 -2.00
N GLN A 680 -14.71 -30.17 -2.89
CA GLN A 680 -15.89 -29.37 -2.49
C GLN A 680 -16.81 -30.16 -1.54
N THR A 681 -16.80 -31.49 -1.62
CA THR A 681 -17.54 -32.39 -0.72
C THR A 681 -17.08 -32.35 0.75
N ARG A 682 -15.92 -31.75 1.02
CA ARG A 682 -15.35 -31.52 2.37
C ARG A 682 -15.67 -30.14 2.95
N LEU A 683 -16.47 -29.32 2.27
CA LEU A 683 -16.97 -28.05 2.78
C LEU A 683 -18.44 -28.17 3.23
N PRO A 684 -18.89 -27.39 4.24
CA PRO A 684 -20.29 -27.32 4.60
C PRO A 684 -21.18 -26.88 3.43
N GLY A 685 -22.14 -27.74 3.07
CA GLY A 685 -23.12 -27.51 2.01
C GLY A 685 -24.58 -27.55 2.50
N PRO A 686 -25.56 -27.51 1.59
CA PRO A 686 -26.97 -27.76 1.90
C PRO A 686 -27.17 -29.05 2.72
N GLY A 687 -28.10 -29.05 3.67
CA GLY A 687 -28.37 -30.21 4.53
C GLY A 687 -27.26 -30.61 5.51
N SER A 688 -26.19 -29.82 5.65
CA SER A 688 -25.11 -30.08 6.63
C SER A 688 -25.17 -29.16 7.85
N VAL A 689 -24.55 -29.60 8.94
CA VAL A 689 -24.50 -28.87 10.22
C VAL A 689 -23.09 -28.36 10.46
N ILE A 690 -22.97 -27.10 10.84
CA ILE A 690 -21.73 -26.42 11.21
C ILE A 690 -21.74 -26.25 12.74
N ALA A 691 -20.92 -27.03 13.44
CA ALA A 691 -20.68 -26.89 14.87
C ALA A 691 -19.49 -25.96 15.07
N SER A 692 -19.71 -24.72 15.54
CA SER A 692 -18.66 -23.70 15.58
C SER A 692 -18.38 -23.15 16.97
N SER A 693 -17.10 -22.98 17.29
CA SER A 693 -16.63 -22.37 18.53
C SER A 693 -17.06 -20.91 18.61
N PHE A 694 -17.68 -20.46 19.71
CA PHE A 694 -18.18 -19.09 19.82
C PHE A 694 -17.17 -18.23 20.58
N THR A 695 -16.46 -17.34 19.88
CA THR A 695 -15.36 -16.56 20.46
C THR A 695 -15.54 -15.05 20.28
N SER A 696 -16.28 -14.62 19.27
CA SER A 696 -16.48 -13.23 18.90
C SER A 696 -17.85 -13.02 18.25
N PRO A 697 -18.48 -11.82 18.39
CA PRO A 697 -19.62 -11.38 17.56
C PRO A 697 -19.35 -11.40 16.05
N ILE A 698 -18.10 -11.61 15.62
CA ILE A 698 -17.70 -11.70 14.21
C ILE A 698 -17.88 -13.13 13.68
N ASP A 699 -17.95 -14.16 14.53
CA ASP A 699 -18.13 -15.56 14.09
C ASP A 699 -19.43 -15.75 13.30
N PRO A 700 -20.62 -15.26 13.73
CA PRO A 700 -21.83 -15.30 12.91
C PRO A 700 -21.71 -14.50 11.61
N LEU A 701 -21.02 -13.35 11.64
CA LEU A 701 -20.87 -12.47 10.47
C LEU A 701 -20.02 -13.14 9.37
N TYR A 702 -18.92 -13.79 9.74
CA TYR A 702 -18.08 -14.56 8.82
C TYR A 702 -18.83 -15.78 8.26
N LEU A 703 -19.49 -16.56 9.13
CA LEU A 703 -20.26 -17.73 8.71
C LEU A 703 -21.39 -17.33 7.74
N ALA A 704 -22.05 -16.18 7.95
CA ALA A 704 -23.02 -15.62 7.02
C ALA A 704 -22.40 -15.25 5.66
N ALA A 705 -21.24 -14.57 5.65
CA ALA A 705 -20.55 -14.15 4.43
C ALA A 705 -20.11 -15.34 3.55
N VAL A 706 -19.68 -16.45 4.17
CA VAL A 706 -19.19 -17.64 3.47
C VAL A 706 -20.30 -18.64 3.17
N PHE A 707 -20.98 -19.16 4.19
CA PHE A 707 -21.90 -20.31 4.06
C PHE A 707 -23.39 -19.93 3.97
N ASN A 708 -23.76 -18.69 4.33
CA ASN A 708 -25.16 -18.25 4.41
C ASN A 708 -26.07 -19.21 5.23
N PRO A 709 -25.66 -19.68 6.42
CA PRO A 709 -26.40 -20.69 7.18
C PRO A 709 -27.66 -20.11 7.85
N VAL A 710 -28.52 -20.99 8.34
CA VAL A 710 -29.51 -20.67 9.38
C VAL A 710 -28.82 -20.75 10.74
N PHE A 711 -28.88 -19.69 11.55
CA PHE A 711 -28.29 -19.70 12.89
C PHE A 711 -29.26 -20.28 13.93
N VAL A 712 -28.74 -21.10 14.83
CA VAL A 712 -29.47 -21.60 16.00
C VAL A 712 -28.61 -21.49 17.26
N ALA A 713 -29.26 -21.34 18.41
CA ALA A 713 -28.62 -21.37 19.71
C ALA A 713 -28.96 -22.64 20.49
N CYS A 714 -27.94 -23.18 21.16
CA CYS A 714 -28.03 -24.31 22.06
C CYS A 714 -28.06 -23.84 23.54
N TYR A 715 -28.44 -24.76 24.42
CA TYR A 715 -28.41 -24.62 25.88
C TYR A 715 -27.85 -25.92 26.50
N PRO A 716 -27.19 -25.87 27.67
CA PRO A 716 -26.46 -27.04 28.21
C PRO A 716 -27.36 -28.23 28.56
N TYR A 717 -28.62 -28.01 28.96
CA TYR A 717 -29.51 -29.08 29.46
C TYR A 717 -30.69 -29.41 28.53
N THR A 718 -30.69 -28.96 27.27
CA THR A 718 -31.79 -29.23 26.32
C THR A 718 -31.30 -29.72 24.98
N GLY A 719 -31.93 -30.79 24.45
CA GLY A 719 -31.72 -31.26 23.08
C GLY A 719 -32.34 -30.37 22.00
N GLU A 720 -33.27 -29.47 22.37
CA GLU A 720 -33.89 -28.51 21.45
C GLU A 720 -33.07 -27.22 21.28
N VAL A 721 -33.33 -26.47 20.20
CA VAL A 721 -32.61 -25.23 19.86
C VAL A 721 -33.54 -24.03 19.61
N GLU A 722 -33.00 -22.83 19.81
CA GLU A 722 -33.65 -21.55 19.50
C GLU A 722 -33.21 -21.04 18.11
N GLN A 723 -34.15 -20.79 17.18
CA GLN A 723 -33.83 -20.24 15.85
C GLN A 723 -33.47 -18.74 15.97
N LEU A 724 -32.30 -18.34 15.43
CA LEU A 724 -31.80 -16.95 15.49
C LEU A 724 -31.72 -16.27 14.11
N SER A 725 -31.95 -14.95 14.10
CA SER A 725 -31.48 -14.08 13.01
C SER A 725 -29.98 -13.78 13.15
N LEU A 726 -29.33 -13.33 12.08
CA LEU A 726 -27.92 -12.91 12.12
C LEU A 726 -27.68 -11.82 13.17
N TRP A 727 -28.59 -10.84 13.26
CA TRP A 727 -28.50 -9.76 14.25
C TRP A 727 -28.60 -10.30 15.69
N GLN A 728 -29.51 -11.25 15.94
CA GLN A 728 -29.63 -11.90 17.25
C GLN A 728 -28.40 -12.76 17.59
N ALA A 729 -27.81 -13.46 16.63
CA ALA A 729 -26.58 -14.23 16.82
C ALA A 729 -25.38 -13.34 17.17
N ILE A 730 -25.24 -12.19 16.51
CA ILE A 730 -24.21 -11.19 16.82
C ILE A 730 -24.43 -10.62 18.23
N LEU A 731 -25.66 -10.22 18.59
CA LEU A 731 -25.97 -9.68 19.91
C LEU A 731 -25.81 -10.72 21.05
N ARG A 732 -26.01 -12.02 20.78
CA ARG A 732 -25.81 -13.09 21.77
C ARG A 732 -24.36 -13.17 22.28
N ALA A 733 -23.37 -12.69 21.52
CA ALA A 733 -21.97 -12.63 21.94
C ALA A 733 -21.69 -11.58 23.04
N PHE A 734 -22.59 -10.62 23.23
CA PHE A 734 -22.52 -9.59 24.27
C PHE A 734 -23.51 -9.81 25.42
N ALA A 735 -24.47 -10.73 25.23
CA ALA A 735 -25.48 -11.05 26.23
C ALA A 735 -24.90 -11.92 27.35
N ASP A 736 -25.40 -11.74 28.57
CA ASP A 736 -25.00 -12.58 29.71
C ASP A 736 -25.26 -14.08 29.45
N PRO A 737 -24.38 -14.98 29.91
CA PRO A 737 -24.60 -16.42 29.84
C PRO A 737 -25.93 -16.77 30.49
N ARG A 738 -26.63 -17.77 29.92
CA ARG A 738 -27.87 -18.30 30.49
C ARG A 738 -27.89 -19.82 30.33
N PRO A 739 -28.01 -20.60 31.42
CA PRO A 739 -28.18 -22.05 31.32
C PRO A 739 -29.57 -22.43 30.75
N THR A 740 -30.57 -21.54 30.83
CA THR A 740 -31.95 -21.80 30.39
C THR A 740 -32.44 -20.78 29.34
N PRO A 741 -33.38 -21.18 28.46
CA PRO A 741 -34.04 -20.27 27.53
C PRO A 741 -34.95 -19.25 28.25
N LYS A 742 -35.31 -18.16 27.55
CA LYS A 742 -36.29 -17.20 28.10
C LYS A 742 -37.68 -17.85 28.20
N PRO A 743 -38.50 -17.53 29.22
CA PRO A 743 -39.78 -18.21 29.49
C PRO A 743 -40.92 -17.96 28.46
N LYS A 744 -40.60 -17.46 27.25
CA LYS A 744 -41.49 -17.36 26.09
C LYS A 744 -40.78 -17.63 24.75
N THR A 745 -39.55 -18.17 24.76
CA THR A 745 -38.83 -18.57 23.54
C THR A 745 -39.46 -19.84 22.96
N ARG A 746 -39.69 -19.87 21.64
CA ARG A 746 -40.08 -21.09 20.92
C ARG A 746 -38.84 -21.95 20.66
N MET A 747 -38.67 -22.99 21.46
CA MET A 747 -37.73 -24.08 21.19
C MET A 747 -38.25 -24.93 20.02
N VAL A 748 -37.32 -25.54 19.26
CA VAL A 748 -37.61 -26.38 18.09
C VAL A 748 -36.53 -27.46 17.98
N SER A 749 -36.88 -28.68 17.56
CA SER A 749 -35.90 -29.72 17.23
C SER A 749 -35.07 -29.35 15.99
N LEU A 750 -33.80 -29.77 15.95
CA LEU A 750 -32.91 -29.46 14.81
C LEU A 750 -33.47 -30.04 13.49
N PHE A 751 -34.05 -31.24 13.56
CA PHE A 751 -34.75 -31.92 12.46
C PHE A 751 -35.77 -31.01 11.75
N SER A 752 -36.69 -30.38 12.51
CA SER A 752 -37.71 -29.51 11.93
C SER A 752 -37.14 -28.25 11.27
N ILE A 753 -35.97 -27.77 11.72
CA ILE A 753 -35.28 -26.65 11.07
C ILE A 753 -34.60 -27.10 9.78
N MET A 754 -34.01 -28.31 9.74
CA MET A 754 -33.44 -28.90 8.52
C MET A 754 -34.51 -29.12 7.45
N GLN A 755 -35.65 -29.71 7.81
CA GLN A 755 -36.78 -29.94 6.89
C GLN A 755 -37.35 -28.61 6.33
N LYS A 756 -37.31 -27.54 7.12
CA LYS A 756 -37.77 -26.19 6.72
C LYS A 756 -36.79 -25.43 5.81
N TYR A 757 -35.50 -25.77 5.83
CA TYR A 757 -34.45 -25.07 5.07
C TYR A 757 -33.44 -26.02 4.39
N PRO A 758 -33.87 -27.00 3.58
CA PRO A 758 -32.99 -28.04 3.04
C PRO A 758 -31.83 -27.48 2.19
N ASN A 759 -32.06 -26.38 1.48
CA ASN A 759 -31.09 -25.74 0.58
C ASN A 759 -30.00 -24.92 1.32
N ARG A 760 -29.87 -25.01 2.65
CA ARG A 760 -28.92 -24.23 3.44
C ARG A 760 -28.27 -25.08 4.55
N PRO A 761 -27.00 -24.82 4.93
CA PRO A 761 -26.44 -25.36 6.15
C PRO A 761 -27.08 -24.73 7.39
N ILE A 762 -27.03 -25.43 8.52
CA ILE A 762 -27.35 -24.87 9.85
C ILE A 762 -26.04 -24.59 10.58
N ALA A 763 -25.91 -23.42 11.22
CA ALA A 763 -24.79 -23.07 12.08
C ALA A 763 -25.26 -22.98 13.54
N LEU A 764 -24.63 -23.79 14.40
CA LEU A 764 -24.90 -23.87 15.82
C LEU A 764 -23.63 -23.60 16.63
N PHE A 765 -23.82 -23.02 17.82
CA PHE A 765 -22.77 -22.67 18.77
C PHE A 765 -22.88 -23.60 20.00
N PRO A 766 -22.20 -24.76 20.01
CA PRO A 766 -22.49 -25.83 20.97
C PRO A 766 -21.90 -25.57 22.37
N GLU A 767 -20.89 -24.69 22.47
CA GLU A 767 -20.33 -24.15 23.73
C GLU A 767 -21.34 -23.28 24.51
N CYS A 768 -22.53 -22.98 23.94
CA CYS A 768 -23.66 -22.21 24.52
C CYS A 768 -23.37 -20.74 24.90
N THR A 769 -22.11 -20.37 25.12
CA THR A 769 -21.62 -19.05 25.53
C THR A 769 -20.27 -18.76 24.87
N THR A 770 -19.77 -17.52 24.99
CA THR A 770 -18.50 -17.10 24.38
C THR A 770 -17.26 -17.55 25.17
N THR A 771 -16.17 -17.86 24.48
CA THR A 771 -14.85 -18.16 25.08
C THR A 771 -13.75 -17.28 24.50
N ASN A 772 -12.58 -17.20 25.15
CA ASN A 772 -11.38 -16.57 24.56
C ASN A 772 -10.60 -17.49 23.60
N GLY A 773 -11.20 -18.60 23.15
CA GLY A 773 -10.61 -19.55 22.20
C GLY A 773 -9.35 -20.28 22.69
N GLN A 774 -9.09 -20.30 24.00
CA GLN A 774 -7.96 -21.04 24.61
C GLN A 774 -8.38 -22.41 25.18
N ALA A 775 -9.68 -22.61 25.41
CA ALA A 775 -10.26 -23.91 25.69
C ALA A 775 -11.64 -24.05 25.04
N VAL A 776 -12.11 -25.29 24.95
CA VAL A 776 -13.46 -25.68 24.53
C VAL A 776 -14.20 -26.19 25.76
N LEU A 777 -15.41 -25.66 25.99
CA LEU A 777 -16.30 -26.06 27.09
C LEU A 777 -17.01 -27.40 26.76
N PRO A 778 -17.73 -28.02 27.71
CA PRO A 778 -18.68 -29.08 27.40
C PRO A 778 -19.68 -28.63 26.32
N LEU A 779 -20.07 -29.53 25.43
CA LEU A 779 -20.96 -29.23 24.31
C LEU A 779 -22.39 -29.65 24.63
N SER A 780 -23.35 -28.81 24.26
CA SER A 780 -24.78 -29.09 24.44
C SER A 780 -25.24 -30.40 23.81
N PRO A 781 -26.14 -31.16 24.47
CA PRO A 781 -26.76 -32.36 23.92
C PRO A 781 -27.67 -32.07 22.71
N ALA A 782 -27.90 -30.80 22.34
CA ALA A 782 -28.54 -30.45 21.06
C ALA A 782 -27.81 -31.03 19.83
N LEU A 783 -26.51 -31.34 19.92
CA LEU A 783 -25.79 -32.10 18.89
C LEU A 783 -26.32 -33.53 18.69
N LEU A 784 -26.92 -34.16 19.71
CA LEU A 784 -27.52 -35.49 19.63
C LEU A 784 -28.87 -35.48 18.88
N SER A 785 -29.48 -34.30 18.69
CA SER A 785 -30.76 -34.13 17.98
C SER A 785 -30.62 -34.06 16.44
N THR A 786 -29.41 -34.23 15.90
CA THR A 786 -29.18 -34.30 14.45
C THR A 786 -29.77 -35.59 13.87
N PRO A 787 -30.54 -35.56 12.77
CA PRO A 787 -30.93 -36.79 12.10
C PRO A 787 -29.73 -37.63 11.65
N HIS A 788 -29.90 -38.95 11.68
CA HIS A 788 -28.91 -39.95 11.23
C HIS A 788 -28.35 -39.60 9.83
N ARG A 789 -27.09 -39.98 9.57
CA ARG A 789 -26.38 -39.72 8.30
C ARG A 789 -26.12 -38.24 7.96
N THR A 790 -26.50 -37.29 8.84
CA THR A 790 -26.14 -35.87 8.70
C THR A 790 -24.65 -35.65 8.91
N LYS A 791 -24.03 -34.81 8.06
CA LYS A 791 -22.63 -34.39 8.21
C LYS A 791 -22.51 -33.19 9.15
N ILE A 792 -21.82 -33.37 10.27
CA ILE A 792 -21.48 -32.34 11.24
C ILE A 792 -20.02 -31.90 11.00
N PHE A 793 -19.81 -30.65 10.60
CA PHE A 793 -18.50 -30.06 10.39
C PHE A 793 -18.08 -29.23 11.62
N PRO A 794 -17.04 -29.62 12.37
CA PRO A 794 -16.46 -28.78 13.40
C PRO A 794 -15.65 -27.64 12.76
N VAL A 795 -15.99 -26.39 13.09
CA VAL A 795 -15.39 -25.17 12.51
C VAL A 795 -14.89 -24.22 13.59
N THR A 796 -13.57 -24.11 13.72
CA THR A 796 -12.93 -23.18 14.67
C THR A 796 -12.46 -21.92 13.96
N LEU A 797 -12.82 -20.76 14.50
CA LEU A 797 -12.29 -19.46 14.10
C LEU A 797 -11.28 -18.97 15.14
N ARG A 798 -10.17 -18.35 14.69
CA ARG A 798 -9.17 -17.78 15.59
C ARG A 798 -8.72 -16.39 15.14
N TYR A 799 -8.83 -15.43 16.05
CA TYR A 799 -8.48 -14.03 15.85
C TYR A 799 -7.04 -13.73 16.26
N ASP A 800 -6.37 -12.93 15.43
CA ASP A 800 -5.01 -12.42 15.64
C ASP A 800 -5.01 -10.92 15.28
N PRO A 801 -4.94 -10.00 16.27
CA PRO A 801 -4.84 -10.22 17.71
C PRO A 801 -6.11 -10.80 18.37
N ARG A 802 -5.96 -11.43 19.54
CA ARG A 802 -7.06 -12.01 20.34
C ARG A 802 -7.97 -10.98 21.03
N GLU A 803 -7.63 -9.70 20.99
CA GLU A 803 -8.37 -8.58 21.62
C GLU A 803 -9.81 -8.41 21.13
N VAL A 804 -10.16 -9.02 19.99
CA VAL A 804 -11.48 -8.98 19.32
C VAL A 804 -12.44 -10.07 19.84
N MET A 805 -11.99 -10.93 20.77
CA MET A 805 -12.82 -11.93 21.43
C MET A 805 -13.64 -11.30 22.57
N THR A 806 -14.84 -11.83 22.83
CA THR A 806 -15.79 -11.31 23.84
C THR A 806 -16.13 -12.35 24.92
N PRO A 807 -15.14 -12.86 25.70
CA PRO A 807 -15.41 -13.84 26.74
C PRO A 807 -16.28 -13.27 27.87
N ILE A 808 -16.16 -11.97 28.17
CA ILE A 808 -16.99 -11.26 29.15
C ILE A 808 -18.11 -10.50 28.42
N PRO A 809 -19.39 -10.71 28.81
CA PRO A 809 -20.53 -10.00 28.24
C PRO A 809 -20.63 -8.56 28.74
N GLY A 810 -21.28 -7.70 27.95
CA GLY A 810 -21.48 -6.28 28.26
C GLY A 810 -20.32 -5.33 27.93
N THR A 811 -19.13 -5.82 27.54
CA THR A 811 -17.96 -4.97 27.22
C THR A 811 -17.99 -4.41 25.79
N PHE A 812 -19.12 -3.82 25.38
CA PHE A 812 -19.36 -3.46 23.97
C PHE A 812 -18.48 -2.31 23.49
N LEU A 813 -18.39 -1.21 24.25
CA LEU A 813 -17.64 -0.03 23.84
C LEU A 813 -16.14 -0.32 23.78
N THR A 814 -15.64 -1.03 24.79
CA THR A 814 -14.23 -1.42 24.86
C THR A 814 -13.85 -2.45 23.79
N TRP A 815 -14.76 -3.32 23.37
CA TRP A 815 -14.58 -4.20 22.20
C TRP A 815 -14.61 -3.43 20.88
N LEU A 816 -15.58 -2.53 20.68
CA LEU A 816 -15.72 -1.75 19.44
C LEU A 816 -14.50 -0.83 19.21
N TRP A 817 -13.96 -0.25 20.28
CA TRP A 817 -12.70 0.49 20.26
C TRP A 817 -11.54 -0.36 19.75
N ARG A 818 -11.38 -1.58 20.28
CA ARG A 818 -10.33 -2.53 19.84
C ARG A 818 -10.52 -2.91 18.38
N LEU A 819 -11.75 -3.21 17.96
CA LEU A 819 -12.10 -3.60 16.59
C LEU A 819 -11.79 -2.49 15.57
N LEU A 820 -12.08 -1.23 15.88
CA LEU A 820 -11.96 -0.15 14.89
C LEU A 820 -10.60 0.55 14.94
N GLY A 821 -9.99 0.74 16.12
CA GLY A 821 -8.70 1.41 16.25
C GLY A 821 -7.49 0.59 15.79
N ARG A 822 -7.59 -0.75 15.80
CA ARG A 822 -6.50 -1.66 15.37
C ARG A 822 -6.33 -1.66 13.84
N PRO A 823 -5.13 -1.42 13.28
CA PRO A 823 -4.97 -1.22 11.83
C PRO A 823 -5.30 -2.45 10.97
N THR A 824 -5.09 -3.67 11.45
CA THR A 824 -5.29 -4.90 10.68
C THR A 824 -5.76 -6.04 11.59
N HIS A 825 -6.66 -6.88 11.07
CA HIS A 825 -7.09 -8.10 11.74
C HIS A 825 -6.93 -9.32 10.82
N TYR A 826 -6.62 -10.47 11.42
CA TYR A 826 -6.41 -11.73 10.72
C TYR A 826 -7.27 -12.83 11.36
N ILE A 827 -8.02 -13.56 10.53
CA ILE A 827 -8.78 -14.73 10.96
C ILE A 827 -8.13 -15.98 10.39
N ARG A 828 -7.84 -16.96 11.25
CA ARG A 828 -7.45 -18.31 10.86
C ARG A 828 -8.67 -19.21 11.04
N VAL A 829 -9.19 -19.76 9.95
CA VAL A 829 -10.39 -20.61 9.96
C VAL A 829 -9.96 -22.05 9.72
N ARG A 830 -10.44 -22.97 10.55
CA ARG A 830 -10.10 -24.39 10.51
C ARG A 830 -11.36 -25.23 10.50
N ILE A 831 -11.54 -25.98 9.41
CA ILE A 831 -12.67 -26.88 9.19
C ILE A 831 -12.14 -28.30 9.32
N GLY A 832 -12.68 -29.06 10.27
CA GLY A 832 -12.33 -30.47 10.44
C GLY A 832 -12.95 -31.38 9.39
N GLN A 833 -12.67 -32.67 9.52
CA GLN A 833 -13.41 -33.70 8.78
C GLN A 833 -14.87 -33.74 9.28
N ALA A 834 -15.79 -34.16 8.42
CA ALA A 834 -17.19 -34.30 8.79
C ALA A 834 -17.38 -35.51 9.72
N VAL A 835 -17.95 -35.27 10.90
CA VAL A 835 -18.46 -36.34 11.77
C VAL A 835 -19.85 -36.73 11.25
N LEU A 836 -20.09 -38.03 11.10
CA LEU A 836 -21.41 -38.58 10.81
C LEU A 836 -22.05 -39.05 12.13
N GLY A 837 -23.35 -38.89 12.27
CA GLY A 837 -24.12 -39.68 13.24
C GLY A 837 -24.27 -41.10 12.72
N VAL A 838 -23.56 -42.04 13.34
CA VAL A 838 -23.41 -43.46 12.96
C VAL A 838 -24.19 -44.36 13.92
N THR A 839 -24.87 -45.39 13.40
CA THR A 839 -25.39 -46.51 14.20
C THR A 839 -24.40 -47.68 14.16
N ALA A 840 -24.49 -48.61 15.13
CA ALA A 840 -23.54 -49.73 15.26
C ALA A 840 -23.48 -50.67 14.03
N GLU A 841 -24.45 -50.58 13.11
CA GLU A 841 -24.59 -51.39 11.90
C GLU A 841 -23.61 -51.00 10.77
N ASP A 842 -23.09 -49.76 10.80
CA ASP A 842 -22.20 -49.20 9.75
C ASP A 842 -20.69 -49.34 10.09
N LEU A 843 -20.34 -50.01 11.20
CA LEU A 843 -18.95 -50.26 11.60
C LEU A 843 -18.39 -51.51 10.91
N PRO A 844 -17.10 -51.51 10.48
CA PRO A 844 -16.40 -52.75 10.19
C PRO A 844 -16.32 -53.59 11.45
N VAL A 845 -16.62 -54.89 11.34
CA VAL A 845 -16.24 -55.85 12.38
C VAL A 845 -14.71 -55.99 12.31
N GLU A 846 -14.00 -55.37 13.25
CA GLU A 846 -12.63 -55.77 13.54
C GLU A 846 -12.70 -57.12 14.27
N ASP A 847 -12.11 -58.15 13.67
CA ASP A 847 -11.99 -59.46 14.30
C ASP A 847 -11.26 -59.32 15.66
N PRO A 848 -11.74 -59.97 16.73
CA PRO A 848 -11.13 -59.83 18.05
C PRO A 848 -9.68 -60.34 18.02
N PRO A 849 -8.74 -59.65 18.70
CA PRO A 849 -7.32 -60.00 18.65
C PRO A 849 -7.09 -61.41 19.19
N THR A 850 -6.43 -62.25 18.39
CA THR A 850 -6.11 -63.64 18.73
C THR A 850 -5.10 -63.68 19.88
N TYR A 851 -5.59 -63.75 21.11
CA TYR A 851 -4.79 -64.21 22.23
C TYR A 851 -4.73 -65.74 22.19
N GLU A 852 -3.52 -66.28 22.03
CA GLU A 852 -3.27 -67.69 22.29
C GLU A 852 -3.39 -67.92 23.81
N SER A 853 -4.40 -68.71 24.20
CA SER A 853 -4.53 -69.27 25.54
C SER A 853 -4.64 -70.79 25.39
N ASP A 854 -3.74 -71.53 26.05
CA ASP A 854 -3.73 -72.99 26.01
C ASP A 854 -5.05 -73.62 26.51
N PRO A 855 -5.41 -74.83 26.02
CA PRO A 855 -6.80 -75.29 26.03
C PRO A 855 -7.19 -76.13 27.25
N GLU A 856 -7.90 -75.54 28.21
CA GLU A 856 -8.63 -76.30 29.25
C GLU A 856 -9.82 -75.50 29.81
N ASP A 857 -11.01 -75.63 29.19
CA ASP A 857 -12.12 -76.45 29.72
C ASP A 857 -13.35 -76.46 28.76
N ASN A 858 -14.26 -77.43 28.88
CA ASN A 858 -15.47 -77.57 28.04
C ASN A 858 -16.77 -77.27 28.81
N LEU A 859 -17.50 -76.20 28.46
CA LEU A 859 -18.94 -76.13 28.75
C LEU A 859 -19.71 -75.14 27.84
N PRO A 860 -20.85 -75.54 27.23
CA PRO A 860 -21.59 -74.68 26.30
C PRO A 860 -22.77 -73.92 26.92
N ASN A 861 -23.23 -72.89 26.19
CA ASN A 861 -24.50 -72.16 26.31
C ASN A 861 -24.58 -70.98 27.31
N ALA A 862 -24.20 -69.79 26.85
CA ALA A 862 -24.85 -68.54 27.20
C ALA A 862 -24.89 -67.61 25.96
N PRO A 863 -26.05 -67.06 25.56
CA PRO A 863 -26.12 -66.08 24.48
C PRO A 863 -25.65 -64.69 24.96
N PRO A 864 -24.84 -63.95 24.18
CA PRO A 864 -24.36 -62.62 24.58
C PRO A 864 -25.46 -61.55 24.45
N PRO A 865 -25.69 -60.70 25.47
CA PRO A 865 -26.64 -59.61 25.40
C PRO A 865 -26.02 -58.36 24.75
N TYR A 866 -26.02 -58.30 23.41
CA TYR A 866 -25.70 -57.08 22.66
C TYR A 866 -26.92 -56.62 21.85
N GLY A 867 -27.40 -55.41 22.13
CA GLY A 867 -28.60 -54.85 21.47
C GLY A 867 -28.70 -53.32 21.58
N GLU A 868 -28.75 -52.77 22.80
CA GLU A 868 -29.10 -51.35 23.01
C GLU A 868 -27.95 -50.51 23.61
N ASP A 869 -27.28 -50.98 24.67
CA ASP A 869 -26.29 -50.17 25.42
C ASP A 869 -25.12 -49.66 24.56
N HIS A 870 -24.59 -50.48 23.65
CA HIS A 870 -23.51 -50.05 22.75
C HIS A 870 -23.93 -48.95 21.76
N VAL A 871 -25.20 -48.90 21.35
CA VAL A 871 -25.69 -47.82 20.46
C VAL A 871 -25.75 -46.50 21.23
N ILE A 872 -26.17 -46.54 22.49
CA ILE A 872 -26.21 -45.37 23.40
C ILE A 872 -24.78 -44.85 23.63
N ILE A 873 -23.83 -45.73 23.97
CA ILE A 873 -22.42 -45.39 24.22
C ILE A 873 -21.78 -44.73 22.99
N LEU A 874 -22.05 -45.22 21.77
CA LEU A 874 -21.55 -44.61 20.53
C LEU A 874 -22.17 -43.23 20.26
N GLN A 875 -23.45 -43.03 20.56
CA GLN A 875 -24.12 -41.74 20.33
C GLN A 875 -23.65 -40.66 21.33
N GLU A 876 -23.36 -41.01 22.59
CA GLU A 876 -22.73 -40.10 23.58
C GLU A 876 -21.31 -39.65 23.20
N GLN A 877 -20.62 -40.38 22.32
CA GLN A 877 -19.29 -39.99 21.84
C GLN A 877 -19.32 -38.89 20.79
N VAL A 878 -20.44 -38.64 20.09
CA VAL A 878 -20.51 -37.62 19.01
C VAL A 878 -20.19 -36.20 19.51
N PRO A 879 -20.78 -35.68 20.61
CA PRO A 879 -20.40 -34.36 21.16
C PRO A 879 -18.95 -34.34 21.66
N ASN A 880 -18.45 -35.46 22.19
CA ASN A 880 -17.08 -35.58 22.67
C ASN A 880 -16.05 -35.50 21.53
N HIS A 881 -16.28 -36.23 20.42
CA HIS A 881 -15.43 -36.20 19.23
C HIS A 881 -15.50 -34.85 18.49
N VAL A 882 -16.65 -34.18 18.48
CA VAL A 882 -16.78 -32.80 17.98
C VAL A 882 -16.03 -31.82 18.89
N ALA A 883 -16.10 -31.97 20.22
CA ALA A 883 -15.36 -31.13 21.18
C ALA A 883 -13.83 -31.31 21.03
N GLU A 884 -13.36 -32.55 20.88
CA GLU A 884 -11.95 -32.85 20.63
C GLU A 884 -11.49 -32.31 19.28
N SER A 885 -12.31 -32.45 18.23
CA SER A 885 -12.04 -31.85 16.92
C SER A 885 -11.88 -30.32 17.03
N LEU A 886 -12.81 -29.63 17.71
CA LEU A 886 -12.71 -28.19 17.98
C LEU A 886 -11.47 -27.83 18.83
N ALA A 887 -11.11 -28.66 19.81
CA ALA A 887 -9.91 -28.46 20.62
C ALA A 887 -8.62 -28.59 19.79
N ARG A 888 -8.52 -29.62 18.94
CA ARG A 888 -7.41 -29.85 17.99
C ARG A 888 -7.28 -28.73 16.97
N LEU A 889 -8.38 -28.40 16.28
CA LEU A 889 -8.47 -27.31 15.30
C LEU A 889 -8.25 -25.93 15.94
N GLY A 890 -8.55 -25.79 17.24
CA GLY A 890 -8.31 -24.60 18.07
C GLY A 890 -6.94 -24.51 18.73
N ARG A 891 -6.15 -25.60 18.80
CA ARG A 891 -5.02 -25.75 19.75
C ARG A 891 -5.42 -25.23 21.14
N ALA A 892 -6.59 -25.67 21.57
CA ALA A 892 -7.28 -25.29 22.79
C ALA A 892 -7.36 -26.52 23.69
N ARG A 893 -7.40 -26.36 25.01
CA ARG A 893 -7.62 -27.49 25.94
C ARG A 893 -9.12 -27.81 26.03
N ARG A 894 -9.51 -29.01 26.47
CA ARG A 894 -10.87 -29.24 26.99
C ARG A 894 -10.91 -28.84 28.47
N VAL A 895 -12.07 -28.41 28.97
CA VAL A 895 -12.31 -28.16 30.40
C VAL A 895 -13.71 -28.68 30.77
N ALA A 896 -13.90 -29.02 32.04
CA ALA A 896 -15.17 -29.47 32.61
C ALA A 896 -16.00 -28.32 33.24
N LEU A 897 -15.75 -27.07 32.84
CA LEU A 897 -16.50 -25.89 33.31
C LEU A 897 -17.68 -25.63 32.36
N ASP A 898 -18.89 -25.52 32.90
CA ASP A 898 -20.13 -25.29 32.15
C ASP A 898 -20.53 -23.78 32.14
N VAL A 899 -21.71 -23.48 31.60
CA VAL A 899 -22.30 -22.15 31.51
C VAL A 899 -22.60 -21.55 32.88
N GLN A 900 -22.85 -22.36 33.91
CA GLN A 900 -23.16 -21.89 35.27
C GLN A 900 -21.95 -21.22 35.93
N GLU A 901 -20.79 -21.87 35.93
CA GLU A 901 -19.54 -21.37 36.49
C GLU A 901 -19.08 -20.12 35.73
N LYS A 902 -19.40 -20.00 34.43
CA LYS A 902 -19.19 -18.75 33.70
C LYS A 902 -20.13 -17.64 34.18
N GLU A 903 -21.41 -17.92 34.47
CA GLU A 903 -22.32 -16.91 35.02
C GLU A 903 -21.79 -16.39 36.37
N GLU A 904 -21.34 -17.29 37.24
CA GLU A 904 -20.73 -16.94 38.53
C GLU A 904 -19.44 -16.12 38.34
N PHE A 905 -18.55 -16.54 37.42
CA PHE A 905 -17.35 -15.81 37.07
C PHE A 905 -17.66 -14.37 36.60
N VAL A 906 -18.65 -14.19 35.73
CA VAL A 906 -19.07 -12.86 35.24
C VAL A 906 -19.66 -12.02 36.38
N ARG A 907 -20.46 -12.64 37.25
CA ARG A 907 -21.06 -12.01 38.44
C ARG A 907 -19.99 -11.50 39.42
N LEU A 908 -18.93 -12.29 39.64
CA LEU A 908 -17.76 -11.90 40.44
C LEU A 908 -16.89 -10.85 39.74
N TYR A 909 -16.62 -11.01 38.45
CA TYR A 909 -15.77 -10.09 37.69
C TYR A 909 -16.35 -8.66 37.67
N ARG A 910 -17.66 -8.51 37.44
CA ARG A 910 -18.36 -7.20 37.50
C ARG A 910 -18.36 -6.56 38.88
N ARG A 911 -18.19 -7.34 39.96
CA ARG A 911 -18.07 -6.83 41.33
C ARG A 911 -16.67 -6.29 41.64
N SER A 912 -15.64 -6.86 41.02
CA SER A 912 -14.23 -6.50 41.23
C SER A 912 -13.68 -5.49 40.20
N TYR A 913 -14.27 -5.43 39.00
CA TYR A 913 -13.80 -4.59 37.89
C TYR A 913 -14.95 -3.86 37.20
N TRP A 914 -14.75 -2.57 36.93
CA TRP A 914 -15.73 -1.73 36.25
C TRP A 914 -15.74 -2.00 34.73
N THR A 915 -16.91 -2.29 34.16
CA THR A 915 -17.07 -2.69 32.75
C THR A 915 -17.84 -1.65 31.93
N TRP A 916 -17.27 -1.23 30.79
CA TRP A 916 -17.85 -0.34 29.76
C TRP A 916 -17.98 -1.05 28.39
#